data_AF-A0A9E6ESV5-F1
#
_entry.id   AF-A0A9E6ESV5-F1
#
_cell.length_a   1.000
_cell.length_b   1.000
_cell.length_c   1.000
_cell.angle_alpha   90.00
_cell.angle_beta   90.00
_cell.angle_gamma   90.00
#
_symmetry.space_group_name_H-M   'P 1'
#
loop_
_entity.id
_entity.type
_entity.pdbx_description
1 polymer ?
#
loop_
_entity_poly.entity_id
_entity_poly.type
_entity_poly.pdbx_seq_one_letter_code
_entity_poly.pdbx_strand_id
1 'polypeptide(L)'
;KVRETRPSVILTNYMMLELIMTRNGEGWLREAMRKNLEYLVFDELHTYRGRQGADVSLLIRRIRQLVGRPLIAIGTSATLASQGSPEERKMKIAEVAGKIFGQSYRPDQVIGEKLRSVTEFNGAIPSGFDLQEAMAQPFVLNHESFYQNPLSIWFENRIALKRHRDGYVERATPLTLEAIAEQLSQDSGDSIDNSREAVRRFLEWIEQLNADADSKTAACLPFKIHQFIAQTGNVYVTLDDRNSREITLQTNRYIRKEGQDRPLFPVVFSRYSGADFICVKKENGKLSPRNPDELPERITQDDLKGDRKNGIPKRELVPEDFPAGYLILSEGDQELWSDDKLEELPDNWFSVTKSGKKLKNYYEHQLPQKLFFDADGNYSITADYPFAGWFVPARLLIDPTSGVVFDRKTNENTKVMRIGNEGRSTATTIMSFSIIKALQNAGIPSQNRKLLSFTDNRQDASLQAGHFNDFMMLGMLRSAIYHALKEAPEKRLTIDTISDAVFRKLNLSESEYARNPSSDPSWPDPENEKAIKDYLLVRILYDLKRGWRYNTPNLEQCALLNIGYNRLREFSERETFFEPIPLLREMTPQERYNVLLQVLNFFRTSYAFEYYKLTDKRVETEERLKNRLDENKLWSLEQDEKIDSPYILLPQSVGETSYRLYTASIGTQSYLGKYIRRLTSRNASGALHGDDLITVIESICSLLERGHFLRSEKVSGSNGEKTGYRLRIDSIYWELGNGHDVVADEVRIQSMNGAVRRTPNDFFRKFYQQNFSAFGKTLSGREHTGQLNHEQRIERENGFRQGDISALFCSPTMELGIDIRELNVVHMRNVPPNPANYAQRSGRAGRSGQAALIFTYCSNGSPHDRNYFNESERMVAGSVVPPTIDLTNEELVKSHFNAYILMELGLRDMGSSVDDVLEVMQMPELPLKPDLEAYIQEQLDNRAYQWAHEFREIIAALDGVQETCWFSEEWFMTNARGFLKQFNDSFDRWRSLYRSANRLIEVSRAIIDDPSIAGDNQKKNNAERDERIGKRQRELLLNVNRRSFGNDSEFYVFRYLAAEGFLPGYNFTRLPI
;
A
#
# COMPACT_ATOMS: atom_id res chain seq x y z
N LYS A 1 -10.42 -20.71 36.29
CA LYS A 1 -11.76 -20.39 35.75
C LYS A 1 -12.46 -21.55 35.06
N VAL A 2 -12.15 -21.97 33.82
CA VAL A 2 -12.91 -23.05 33.13
C VAL A 2 -12.98 -24.36 33.95
N ARG A 3 -11.84 -24.78 34.54
CA ARG A 3 -11.77 -25.95 35.45
C ARG A 3 -12.62 -25.81 36.72
N GLU A 4 -12.79 -24.59 37.21
CA GLU A 4 -13.57 -24.28 38.42
C GLU A 4 -15.06 -24.17 38.11
N THR A 5 -15.42 -23.53 36.99
CA THR A 5 -16.81 -23.21 36.64
C THR A 5 -17.52 -24.34 35.90
N ARG A 6 -16.80 -25.29 35.30
CA ARG A 6 -17.34 -26.45 34.55
C ARG A 6 -18.49 -26.05 33.60
N PRO A 7 -18.25 -25.19 32.61
CA PRO A 7 -19.30 -24.64 31.77
C PRO A 7 -19.97 -25.72 30.90
N SER A 8 -21.26 -25.53 30.61
CA SER A 8 -22.04 -26.41 29.71
C SER A 8 -21.69 -26.24 28.23
N VAL A 9 -21.07 -25.11 27.85
CA VAL A 9 -20.64 -24.81 26.49
C VAL A 9 -19.17 -24.38 26.51
N ILE A 10 -18.37 -24.95 25.61
CA ILE A 10 -16.97 -24.60 25.43
C ILE A 10 -16.79 -24.10 24.00
N LEU A 11 -16.40 -22.83 23.87
CA LEU A 11 -15.97 -22.26 22.60
C LEU A 11 -14.44 -22.39 22.50
N THR A 12 -13.97 -23.12 21.50
CA THR A 12 -12.55 -23.36 21.28
C THR A 12 -12.25 -23.42 19.79
N ASN A 13 -11.01 -23.11 19.40
CA ASN A 13 -10.52 -23.45 18.07
C ASN A 13 -10.00 -24.89 18.03
N TYR A 14 -9.83 -25.44 16.84
CA TYR A 14 -9.41 -26.82 16.62
C TYR A 14 -7.95 -27.08 17.05
N MET A 15 -7.08 -26.08 17.04
CA MET A 15 -5.70 -26.21 17.55
C MET A 15 -5.67 -26.42 19.06
N MET A 16 -6.45 -25.64 19.80
CA MET A 16 -6.58 -25.80 21.24
C MET A 16 -7.32 -27.10 21.57
N LEU A 17 -8.28 -27.51 20.73
CA LEU A 17 -8.93 -28.82 20.85
C LEU A 17 -7.94 -29.99 20.65
N GLU A 18 -7.01 -29.90 19.69
CA GLU A 18 -5.91 -30.86 19.55
C GLU A 18 -5.07 -30.91 20.82
N LEU A 19 -4.65 -29.75 21.35
CA LEU A 19 -3.84 -29.71 22.57
C LEU A 19 -4.59 -30.28 23.77
N ILE A 20 -5.91 -30.05 23.88
CA ILE A 20 -6.77 -30.67 24.91
C ILE A 20 -6.79 -32.18 24.77
N MET A 21 -6.79 -32.71 23.54
CA MET A 21 -6.74 -34.14 23.30
C MET A 21 -5.37 -34.74 23.64
N THR A 22 -4.27 -34.04 23.32
CA THR A 22 -2.93 -34.64 23.37
C THR A 22 -2.18 -34.40 24.70
N ARG A 23 -2.38 -33.26 25.38
CA ARG A 23 -1.60 -32.87 26.57
C ARG A 23 -2.13 -33.51 27.85
N ASN A 24 -1.24 -33.95 28.74
CA ASN A 24 -1.69 -34.51 30.02
C ASN A 24 -2.39 -33.50 30.95
N GLY A 25 -2.00 -32.22 30.93
CA GLY A 25 -2.56 -31.17 31.81
C GLY A 25 -4.09 -31.00 31.72
N GLU A 26 -4.65 -31.27 30.54
CA GLU A 26 -6.08 -31.17 30.21
C GLU A 26 -6.83 -32.51 30.36
N GLY A 27 -6.22 -33.54 30.95
CA GLY A 27 -6.85 -34.86 31.12
C GLY A 27 -8.21 -34.82 31.85
N TRP A 28 -8.40 -33.88 32.76
CA TRP A 28 -9.70 -33.66 33.44
C TRP A 28 -10.81 -33.25 32.46
N LEU A 29 -10.46 -32.52 31.40
CA LEU A 29 -11.41 -32.05 30.39
C LEU A 29 -11.73 -33.17 29.39
N ARG A 30 -10.74 -34.00 29.03
CA ARG A 30 -11.00 -35.23 28.24
C ARG A 30 -11.96 -36.17 28.95
N GLU A 31 -11.76 -36.38 30.24
CA GLU A 31 -12.65 -37.20 31.05
C GLU A 31 -14.07 -36.61 31.15
N ALA A 32 -14.18 -35.28 31.21
CA ALA A 32 -15.46 -34.59 31.15
C ALA A 32 -16.13 -34.74 29.77
N MET A 33 -15.37 -34.64 28.68
CA MET A 33 -15.87 -34.86 27.31
C MET A 33 -16.37 -36.28 27.14
N ARG A 34 -15.60 -37.27 27.60
CA ARG A 34 -15.97 -38.69 27.57
C ARG A 34 -17.31 -38.97 28.23
N LYS A 35 -17.59 -38.31 29.36
CA LYS A 35 -18.84 -38.50 30.12
C LYS A 35 -20.01 -37.67 29.59
N ASN A 36 -19.76 -36.45 29.12
CA ASN A 36 -20.81 -35.43 28.98
C ASN A 36 -20.91 -34.78 27.59
N LEU A 37 -19.99 -34.98 26.65
CA LEU A 37 -20.07 -34.34 25.33
C LEU A 37 -21.16 -34.98 24.46
N GLU A 38 -22.13 -34.18 24.01
CA GLU A 38 -23.27 -34.62 23.17
C GLU A 38 -23.32 -33.93 21.82
N TYR A 39 -22.84 -32.68 21.75
CA TYR A 39 -22.89 -31.84 20.55
C TYR A 39 -21.51 -31.31 20.18
N LEU A 40 -21.20 -31.38 18.88
CA LEU A 40 -20.09 -30.66 18.27
C LEU A 40 -20.63 -29.71 17.22
N VAL A 41 -20.48 -28.41 17.45
CA VAL A 41 -20.93 -27.38 16.50
C VAL A 41 -19.71 -26.76 15.83
N PHE A 42 -19.66 -26.86 14.52
CA PHE A 42 -18.64 -26.28 13.65
C PHE A 42 -19.25 -25.13 12.87
N ASP A 43 -18.60 -23.97 12.96
CA ASP A 43 -18.96 -22.84 12.14
C ASP A 43 -18.10 -22.78 10.87
N GLU A 44 -18.66 -22.20 9.81
CA GLU A 44 -18.01 -21.99 8.52
C GLU A 44 -17.40 -23.27 7.93
N LEU A 45 -18.22 -24.32 7.81
CA LEU A 45 -17.79 -25.66 7.39
C LEU A 45 -17.02 -25.66 6.06
N HIS A 46 -17.27 -24.69 5.18
CA HIS A 46 -16.58 -24.54 3.89
C HIS A 46 -15.09 -24.16 4.01
N THR A 47 -14.64 -23.70 5.18
CA THR A 47 -13.22 -23.35 5.42
C THR A 47 -12.35 -24.59 5.63
N TYR A 48 -12.93 -25.72 6.04
CA TYR A 48 -12.23 -26.97 6.28
C TYR A 48 -11.96 -27.72 4.96
N ARG A 49 -10.89 -27.33 4.27
CA ARG A 49 -10.46 -27.92 2.99
C ARG A 49 -9.00 -28.36 3.01
N GLY A 50 -8.62 -29.19 2.05
CA GLY A 50 -7.25 -29.69 1.90
C GLY A 50 -6.75 -30.38 3.16
N ARG A 51 -5.47 -30.14 3.51
CA ARG A 51 -4.83 -30.74 4.70
C ARG A 51 -5.50 -30.33 6.01
N GLN A 52 -5.83 -29.05 6.18
CA GLN A 52 -6.49 -28.58 7.40
C GLN A 52 -7.84 -29.27 7.63
N GLY A 53 -8.65 -29.40 6.56
CA GLY A 53 -9.91 -30.13 6.62
C GLY A 53 -9.72 -31.61 6.97
N ALA A 54 -8.67 -32.24 6.43
CA ALA A 54 -8.33 -33.62 6.75
C ALA A 54 -7.90 -33.80 8.21
N ASP A 55 -7.07 -32.90 8.74
CA ASP A 55 -6.65 -32.93 10.14
C ASP A 55 -7.84 -32.78 11.09
N VAL A 56 -8.74 -31.82 10.83
CA VAL A 56 -9.95 -31.62 11.63
C VAL A 56 -10.87 -32.85 11.55
N SER A 57 -10.98 -33.46 10.37
CA SER A 57 -11.77 -34.66 10.15
C SER A 57 -11.28 -35.86 10.97
N LEU A 58 -9.96 -36.06 11.06
CA LEU A 58 -9.36 -37.10 11.92
C LEU A 58 -9.48 -36.78 13.41
N LEU A 59 -9.33 -35.50 13.80
CA LEU A 59 -9.56 -35.06 15.18
C LEU A 59 -10.97 -35.39 15.67
N ILE A 60 -11.99 -35.10 14.85
CA ILE A 60 -13.38 -35.40 15.17
C ILE A 60 -13.57 -36.90 15.39
N ARG A 61 -12.96 -37.76 14.56
CA ARG A 61 -13.03 -39.23 14.72
C ARG A 61 -12.37 -39.70 16.02
N ARG A 62 -11.21 -39.15 16.39
CA ARG A 62 -10.59 -39.46 17.69
C ARG A 62 -11.45 -39.00 18.88
N ILE A 63 -12.11 -37.84 18.78
CA ILE A 63 -13.05 -37.37 19.80
C ILE A 63 -14.25 -38.30 19.91
N ARG A 64 -14.80 -38.76 18.78
CA ARG A 64 -15.91 -39.73 18.76
C ARG A 64 -15.51 -41.03 19.44
N GLN A 65 -14.30 -41.53 19.15
CA GLN A 65 -13.76 -42.73 19.79
C GLN A 65 -13.60 -42.54 21.30
N LEU A 66 -13.04 -41.40 21.74
CA LEU A 66 -12.92 -41.07 23.17
C LEU A 66 -14.29 -41.08 23.86
N VAL A 67 -15.31 -40.55 23.20
CA VAL A 67 -16.68 -40.42 23.75
C VAL A 67 -17.42 -41.77 23.74
N GLY A 68 -17.22 -42.62 22.74
CA GLY A 68 -17.76 -43.98 22.69
C GLY A 68 -19.30 -44.08 22.59
N ARG A 69 -19.99 -42.95 22.36
CA ARG A 69 -21.46 -42.86 22.21
C ARG A 69 -21.82 -41.97 21.01
N PRO A 70 -23.07 -42.04 20.48
CA PRO A 70 -23.48 -41.21 19.36
C PRO A 70 -23.31 -39.71 19.66
N LEU A 71 -22.53 -39.03 18.82
CA LEU A 71 -22.22 -37.60 18.95
C LEU A 71 -22.87 -36.83 17.81
N ILE A 72 -23.66 -35.81 18.14
CA ILE A 72 -24.36 -34.99 17.15
C ILE A 72 -23.42 -33.89 16.67
N ALA A 73 -23.00 -33.98 15.41
CA ALA A 73 -22.22 -32.93 14.77
C ALA A 73 -23.13 -32.03 13.93
N ILE A 74 -22.99 -30.71 14.11
CA ILE A 74 -23.72 -29.67 13.41
C ILE A 74 -22.68 -28.80 12.70
N GLY A 75 -22.83 -28.60 11.39
CA GLY A 75 -22.01 -27.69 10.61
C GLY A 75 -22.84 -26.56 10.05
N THR A 76 -22.48 -25.31 10.35
CA THR A 76 -23.04 -24.12 9.70
C THR A 76 -22.12 -23.70 8.56
N SER A 77 -22.70 -23.23 7.45
CA SER A 77 -21.93 -22.66 6.35
C SER A 77 -22.80 -21.76 5.48
N ALA A 78 -22.26 -20.60 5.11
CA ALA A 78 -22.94 -19.68 4.21
C ALA A 78 -22.90 -20.16 2.74
N THR A 79 -21.87 -20.89 2.32
CA THR A 79 -21.63 -21.23 0.91
C THR A 79 -20.87 -22.55 0.77
N LEU A 80 -21.52 -23.66 0.39
CA LEU A 80 -20.85 -24.97 0.19
C LEU A 80 -20.99 -25.53 -1.23
N ALA A 81 -22.10 -25.28 -1.92
CA ALA A 81 -22.33 -25.75 -3.28
C ALA A 81 -23.33 -24.82 -3.99
N SER A 82 -22.93 -24.23 -5.11
CA SER A 82 -23.82 -23.40 -5.94
C SER A 82 -24.09 -23.95 -7.35
N GLN A 83 -23.58 -25.15 -7.68
CA GLN A 83 -23.82 -25.81 -8.95
C GLN A 83 -24.64 -27.10 -8.81
N GLY A 84 -25.59 -27.29 -9.73
CA GLY A 84 -26.52 -28.42 -9.77
C GLY A 84 -27.94 -28.05 -9.32
N SER A 85 -28.86 -29.01 -9.42
CA SER A 85 -30.22 -28.89 -8.88
C SER A 85 -30.20 -28.73 -7.34
N PRO A 86 -31.27 -28.22 -6.71
CA PRO A 86 -31.33 -28.12 -5.24
C PRO A 86 -31.05 -29.45 -4.53
N GLU A 87 -31.56 -30.56 -5.07
CA GLU A 87 -31.32 -31.92 -4.59
C GLU A 87 -29.85 -32.32 -4.71
N GLU A 88 -29.22 -32.07 -5.86
CA GLU A 88 -27.79 -32.33 -6.07
C GLU A 88 -26.90 -31.51 -5.13
N ARG A 89 -27.26 -30.24 -4.88
CA ARG A 89 -26.53 -29.38 -3.93
C ARG A 89 -26.61 -29.96 -2.52
N LYS A 90 -27.82 -30.35 -2.06
CA LYS A 90 -28.01 -30.98 -0.74
C LYS A 90 -27.26 -32.31 -0.63
N MET A 91 -27.24 -33.11 -1.69
CA MET A 91 -26.51 -34.38 -1.73
C MET A 91 -25.00 -34.16 -1.57
N LYS A 92 -24.41 -33.22 -2.32
CA LYS A 92 -22.99 -32.85 -2.19
C LYS A 92 -22.65 -32.31 -0.80
N ILE A 93 -23.52 -31.47 -0.22
CA ILE A 93 -23.33 -30.94 1.14
C ILE A 93 -23.35 -32.08 2.16
N ALA A 94 -24.28 -33.03 2.04
CA ALA A 94 -24.37 -34.18 2.91
C ALA A 94 -23.13 -35.09 2.79
N GLU A 95 -22.60 -35.29 1.58
CA GLU A 95 -21.36 -36.04 1.34
C GLU A 95 -20.15 -35.37 2.00
N VAL A 96 -19.98 -34.05 1.82
CA VAL A 96 -18.89 -33.29 2.45
C VAL A 96 -18.98 -33.33 3.98
N ALA A 97 -20.18 -33.09 4.52
CA ALA A 97 -20.42 -33.20 5.95
C ALA A 97 -20.10 -34.61 6.46
N GLY A 98 -20.43 -35.64 5.69
CA GLY A 98 -20.11 -37.01 6.04
C GLY A 98 -18.61 -37.31 6.05
N LYS A 99 -17.88 -36.79 5.06
CA LYS A 99 -16.41 -36.89 5.01
C LYS A 99 -15.76 -36.20 6.22
N ILE A 100 -16.19 -34.98 6.57
CA ILE A 100 -15.64 -34.22 7.70
C ILE A 100 -16.00 -34.86 9.05
N PHE A 101 -17.27 -35.16 9.28
CA PHE A 101 -17.74 -35.60 10.61
C PHE A 101 -17.62 -37.11 10.85
N GLY A 102 -17.34 -37.90 9.80
CA GLY A 102 -17.24 -39.36 9.90
C GLY A 102 -18.57 -40.04 10.19
N GLN A 103 -19.67 -39.49 9.67
CA GLN A 103 -21.01 -40.07 9.81
C GLN A 103 -21.88 -39.73 8.60
N SER A 104 -22.77 -40.64 8.19
CA SER A 104 -23.63 -40.40 7.02
C SER A 104 -24.72 -39.37 7.31
N TYR A 105 -24.94 -38.45 6.37
CA TYR A 105 -26.05 -37.50 6.39
C TYR A 105 -26.95 -37.72 5.19
N ARG A 106 -28.25 -37.47 5.37
CA ARG A 106 -29.24 -37.49 4.29
C ARG A 106 -29.53 -36.07 3.78
N PRO A 107 -29.94 -35.90 2.51
CA PRO A 107 -30.29 -34.59 1.97
C PRO A 107 -31.39 -33.84 2.74
N ASP A 108 -32.33 -34.55 3.38
CA ASP A 108 -33.40 -33.94 4.21
C ASP A 108 -32.86 -33.30 5.51
N GLN A 109 -31.66 -33.69 5.95
CA GLN A 109 -30.99 -33.10 7.10
C GLN A 109 -30.22 -31.82 6.73
N VAL A 110 -30.11 -31.49 5.44
CA VAL A 110 -29.51 -30.23 4.96
C VAL A 110 -30.58 -29.15 4.93
N ILE A 111 -30.49 -28.24 5.91
CA ILE A 111 -31.41 -27.11 6.06
C ILE A 111 -30.84 -25.92 5.28
N GLY A 112 -31.56 -25.47 4.25
CA GLY A 112 -31.22 -24.29 3.45
C GLY A 112 -32.11 -23.08 3.76
N GLU A 113 -31.86 -21.95 3.11
CA GLU A 113 -32.73 -20.78 3.19
C GLU A 113 -34.04 -20.99 2.41
N LYS A 114 -35.13 -20.35 2.89
CA LYS A 114 -36.39 -20.25 2.15
C LYS A 114 -36.66 -18.77 1.89
N LEU A 115 -36.87 -18.42 0.63
CA LEU A 115 -37.18 -17.05 0.22
C LEU A 115 -38.71 -16.86 0.20
N ARG A 116 -39.15 -15.66 0.59
CA ARG A 116 -40.54 -15.21 0.49
C ARG A 116 -40.56 -13.90 -0.29
N SER A 117 -41.56 -13.73 -1.15
CA SER A 117 -41.82 -12.43 -1.79
C SER A 117 -42.21 -11.37 -0.76
N VAL A 118 -41.64 -10.19 -0.95
CA VAL A 118 -42.00 -8.97 -0.25
C VAL A 118 -43.13 -8.26 -1.00
N THR A 119 -43.19 -8.39 -2.33
CA THR A 119 -44.24 -7.77 -3.16
C THR A 119 -45.53 -8.60 -3.23
N GLU A 120 -46.65 -7.96 -3.56
CA GLU A 120 -47.96 -8.60 -3.78
C GLU A 120 -48.02 -9.30 -5.16
N PHE A 121 -47.09 -10.21 -5.40
CA PHE A 121 -47.02 -10.94 -6.66
C PHE A 121 -48.16 -11.95 -6.79
N ASN A 122 -49.02 -11.76 -7.79
CA ASN A 122 -50.18 -12.61 -8.07
C ASN A 122 -49.89 -13.75 -9.08
N GLY A 123 -48.64 -13.93 -9.51
CA GLY A 123 -48.25 -14.94 -10.50
C GLY A 123 -48.02 -14.40 -11.91
N ALA A 124 -48.42 -13.16 -12.21
CA ALA A 124 -48.19 -12.51 -13.50
C ALA A 124 -47.22 -11.32 -13.38
N ILE A 125 -46.32 -11.20 -14.35
CA ILE A 125 -45.42 -10.04 -14.46
C ILE A 125 -46.23 -8.87 -15.02
N PRO A 126 -46.04 -7.63 -14.52
CA PRO A 126 -46.76 -6.45 -15.03
C PRO A 126 -46.58 -6.24 -16.53
N SER A 127 -47.61 -5.67 -17.18
CA SER A 127 -47.57 -5.39 -18.62
C SER A 127 -46.65 -4.21 -18.92
N GLY A 128 -46.23 -4.08 -20.19
CA GLY A 128 -45.39 -2.96 -20.61
C GLY A 128 -46.03 -1.58 -20.32
N PHE A 129 -47.36 -1.48 -20.44
CA PHE A 129 -48.11 -0.27 -20.09
C PHE A 129 -48.03 0.05 -18.59
N ASP A 130 -48.21 -0.96 -17.72
CA ASP A 130 -48.12 -0.79 -16.27
C ASP A 130 -46.71 -0.33 -15.84
N LEU A 131 -45.68 -0.83 -16.52
CA LEU A 131 -44.29 -0.42 -16.29
C LEU A 131 -44.07 1.04 -16.72
N GLN A 132 -44.52 1.42 -17.92
CA GLN A 132 -44.42 2.80 -18.41
C GLN A 132 -45.11 3.79 -17.46
N GLU A 133 -46.31 3.46 -16.98
CA GLU A 133 -47.04 4.28 -16.03
C GLU A 133 -46.29 4.40 -14.69
N ALA A 134 -45.79 3.28 -14.15
CA ALA A 134 -45.02 3.26 -12.91
C ALA A 134 -43.70 4.05 -13.02
N MET A 135 -43.05 4.05 -14.19
CA MET A 135 -41.83 4.82 -14.46
C MET A 135 -42.10 6.33 -14.54
N ALA A 136 -43.24 6.72 -15.10
CA ALA A 136 -43.62 8.12 -15.28
C ALA A 136 -44.06 8.79 -13.96
N GLN A 137 -44.67 8.03 -13.04
CA GLN A 137 -45.17 8.56 -11.77
C GLN A 137 -44.05 8.76 -10.73
N PRO A 138 -44.20 9.71 -9.79
CA PRO A 138 -43.32 9.82 -8.63
C PRO A 138 -43.58 8.68 -7.64
N PHE A 139 -42.52 8.19 -6.99
CA PHE A 139 -42.64 7.16 -5.97
C PHE A 139 -43.11 7.76 -4.63
N VAL A 140 -44.00 7.06 -3.94
CA VAL A 140 -44.53 7.48 -2.64
C VAL A 140 -43.74 6.81 -1.52
N LEU A 141 -43.31 7.56 -0.51
CA LEU A 141 -42.52 7.04 0.62
C LEU A 141 -43.39 6.31 1.65
N ASN A 142 -43.90 5.12 1.30
CA ASN A 142 -44.47 4.18 2.25
C ASN A 142 -44.36 2.72 1.75
N HIS A 143 -44.34 1.78 2.69
CA HIS A 143 -44.14 0.36 2.39
C HIS A 143 -45.32 -0.26 1.60
N GLU A 144 -46.56 0.19 1.84
CA GLU A 144 -47.75 -0.34 1.15
C GLU A 144 -47.69 -0.08 -0.36
N SER A 145 -47.31 1.14 -0.75
CA SER A 145 -47.12 1.52 -2.15
C SER A 145 -45.99 0.72 -2.81
N PHE A 146 -44.95 0.34 -2.07
CA PHE A 146 -43.88 -0.51 -2.57
C PHE A 146 -44.38 -1.93 -2.88
N TYR A 147 -45.19 -2.52 -1.99
CA TYR A 147 -45.68 -3.89 -2.18
C TYR A 147 -46.54 -4.06 -3.43
N GLN A 148 -47.28 -3.01 -3.81
CA GLN A 148 -48.22 -3.02 -4.95
C GLN A 148 -47.64 -2.43 -6.24
N ASN A 149 -46.51 -1.73 -6.17
CA ASN A 149 -45.97 -1.00 -7.32
C ASN A 149 -45.52 -1.97 -8.45
N PRO A 150 -45.96 -1.75 -9.71
CA PRO A 150 -45.61 -2.61 -10.84
C PRO A 150 -44.10 -2.77 -11.04
N LEU A 151 -43.33 -1.69 -10.91
CA LEU A 151 -41.87 -1.74 -11.06
C LEU A 151 -41.22 -2.56 -9.94
N SER A 152 -41.75 -2.51 -8.72
CA SER A 152 -41.29 -3.33 -7.58
C SER A 152 -41.53 -4.82 -7.81
N ILE A 153 -42.74 -5.17 -8.26
CA ILE A 153 -43.11 -6.55 -8.62
C ILE A 153 -42.21 -7.06 -9.75
N TRP A 154 -41.96 -6.23 -10.77
CA TRP A 154 -41.05 -6.56 -11.87
C TRP A 154 -39.62 -6.77 -11.38
N PHE A 155 -39.08 -5.85 -10.57
CA PHE A 155 -37.70 -5.96 -10.05
C PHE A 155 -37.52 -7.23 -9.21
N GLU A 156 -38.48 -7.54 -8.33
CA GLU A 156 -38.40 -8.75 -7.50
C GLU A 156 -38.41 -10.02 -8.36
N ASN A 157 -39.26 -10.10 -9.39
CA ASN A 157 -39.52 -11.34 -10.13
C ASN A 157 -38.72 -11.51 -11.43
N ARG A 158 -38.10 -10.44 -11.96
CA ARG A 158 -37.20 -10.48 -13.11
C ARG A 158 -35.72 -10.38 -12.73
N ILE A 159 -35.41 -9.57 -11.72
CA ILE A 159 -34.03 -9.20 -11.39
C ILE A 159 -33.55 -9.85 -10.09
N ALA A 160 -34.36 -9.85 -9.03
CA ALA A 160 -33.91 -10.34 -7.72
C ALA A 160 -34.06 -11.86 -7.54
N LEU A 161 -35.16 -12.44 -8.05
CA LEU A 161 -35.53 -13.84 -7.83
C LEU A 161 -35.63 -14.61 -9.15
N LYS A 162 -35.25 -15.89 -9.08
CA LYS A 162 -35.50 -16.88 -10.12
C LYS A 162 -36.50 -17.90 -9.59
N ARG A 163 -37.65 -18.01 -10.26
CA ARG A 163 -38.71 -18.98 -9.93
C ARG A 163 -38.63 -20.20 -10.84
N HIS A 164 -38.64 -21.37 -10.24
CA HIS A 164 -38.68 -22.66 -10.92
C HIS A 164 -40.13 -23.16 -11.05
N ARG A 165 -40.37 -24.11 -11.97
CA ARG A 165 -41.73 -24.62 -12.28
C ARG A 165 -42.38 -25.38 -11.12
N ASP A 166 -41.57 -25.89 -10.21
CA ASP A 166 -41.95 -26.61 -8.99
C ASP A 166 -42.32 -25.68 -7.82
N GLY A 167 -42.28 -24.35 -8.03
CA GLY A 167 -42.52 -23.34 -7.00
C GLY A 167 -41.30 -23.03 -6.12
N TYR A 168 -40.15 -23.64 -6.39
CA TYR A 168 -38.89 -23.29 -5.72
C TYR A 168 -38.40 -21.91 -6.19
N VAL A 169 -37.96 -21.09 -5.23
CA VAL A 169 -37.47 -19.73 -5.48
C VAL A 169 -36.04 -19.63 -4.98
N GLU A 170 -35.13 -19.21 -5.86
CA GLU A 170 -33.75 -18.91 -5.51
C GLU A 170 -33.38 -17.49 -5.93
N ARG A 171 -32.27 -16.97 -5.40
CA ARG A 171 -31.74 -15.66 -5.81
C ARG A 171 -31.28 -15.74 -7.26
N ALA A 172 -31.60 -14.71 -8.05
CA ALA A 172 -31.13 -14.61 -9.43
C ALA A 172 -29.63 -14.29 -9.49
N THR A 173 -29.03 -14.48 -10.67
CA THR A 173 -27.65 -14.08 -10.94
C THR A 173 -27.55 -12.55 -10.97
N PRO A 174 -26.52 -11.94 -10.35
CA PRO A 174 -26.29 -10.50 -10.41
C PRO A 174 -26.21 -9.99 -11.86
N LEU A 175 -26.78 -8.82 -12.11
CA LEU A 175 -26.74 -8.13 -13.39
C LEU A 175 -26.09 -6.75 -13.24
N THR A 176 -25.52 -6.24 -14.34
CA THR A 176 -25.10 -4.83 -14.40
C THR A 176 -26.32 -3.91 -14.42
N LEU A 177 -26.18 -2.68 -13.91
CA LEU A 177 -27.25 -1.68 -13.97
C LEU A 177 -27.69 -1.40 -15.42
N GLU A 178 -26.76 -1.49 -16.36
CA GLU A 178 -27.02 -1.35 -17.79
C GLU A 178 -27.90 -2.48 -18.31
N ALA A 179 -27.56 -3.74 -18.00
CA ALA A 179 -28.36 -4.90 -18.40
C ALA A 179 -29.79 -4.86 -17.80
N ILE A 180 -29.93 -4.37 -16.56
CA ILE A 180 -31.26 -4.17 -15.94
C ILE A 180 -32.07 -3.12 -16.73
N ALA A 181 -31.44 -2.01 -17.11
CA ALA A 181 -32.11 -0.96 -17.89
C ALA A 181 -32.48 -1.43 -19.31
N GLU A 182 -31.61 -2.21 -19.97
CA GLU A 182 -31.90 -2.83 -21.27
C GLU A 182 -33.08 -3.80 -21.18
N GLN A 183 -33.13 -4.61 -20.13
CA GLN A 183 -34.24 -5.53 -19.91
C GLN A 183 -35.55 -4.79 -19.58
N LEU A 184 -35.48 -3.72 -18.79
CA LEU A 184 -36.64 -2.87 -18.51
C LEU A 184 -37.15 -2.16 -19.77
N SER A 185 -36.25 -1.66 -20.64
CA SER A 185 -36.61 -1.05 -21.91
C SER A 185 -37.31 -2.06 -22.84
N GLN A 186 -36.83 -3.30 -22.89
CA GLN A 186 -37.47 -4.37 -23.68
C GLN A 186 -38.85 -4.75 -23.13
N ASP A 187 -38.99 -4.92 -21.81
CA ASP A 187 -40.25 -5.34 -21.17
C ASP A 187 -41.29 -4.21 -21.13
N SER A 188 -40.87 -2.95 -21.00
CA SER A 188 -41.75 -1.77 -21.01
C SER A 188 -42.07 -1.23 -22.40
N GLY A 189 -41.18 -1.43 -23.38
CA GLY A 189 -41.26 -0.80 -24.70
C GLY A 189 -40.86 0.68 -24.71
N ASP A 190 -40.30 1.22 -23.63
CA ASP A 190 -39.80 2.61 -23.53
C ASP A 190 -38.31 2.70 -23.93
N SER A 191 -37.78 3.91 -24.05
CA SER A 191 -36.38 4.17 -24.35
C SER A 191 -35.42 3.70 -23.25
N ILE A 192 -34.20 3.37 -23.65
CA ILE A 192 -33.13 2.96 -22.73
C ILE A 192 -32.80 4.05 -21.70
N ASP A 193 -32.82 5.32 -22.10
CA ASP A 193 -32.47 6.43 -21.20
C ASP A 193 -33.55 6.66 -20.13
N ASN A 194 -34.84 6.55 -20.51
CA ASN A 194 -35.95 6.57 -19.52
C ASN A 194 -35.85 5.38 -18.55
N SER A 195 -35.50 4.20 -19.07
CA SER A 195 -35.34 2.99 -18.26
C SER A 195 -34.17 3.10 -17.27
N ARG A 196 -33.02 3.64 -17.71
CA ARG A 196 -31.86 3.92 -16.83
C ARG A 196 -32.23 4.87 -15.70
N GLU A 197 -32.93 5.96 -16.01
CA GLU A 197 -33.36 6.93 -15.02
C GLU A 197 -34.41 6.36 -14.05
N ALA A 198 -35.33 5.53 -14.54
CA ALA A 198 -36.29 4.83 -13.70
C ALA A 198 -35.62 3.86 -12.72
N VAL A 199 -34.63 3.07 -13.18
CA VAL A 199 -33.84 2.19 -12.32
C VAL A 199 -33.11 2.99 -11.23
N ARG A 200 -32.49 4.13 -11.59
CA ARG A 200 -31.82 5.01 -10.61
C ARG A 200 -32.79 5.52 -9.55
N ARG A 201 -33.91 6.13 -9.98
CA ARG A 201 -34.95 6.65 -9.07
C ARG A 201 -35.54 5.55 -8.19
N PHE A 202 -35.69 4.35 -8.73
CA PHE A 202 -36.22 3.19 -8.00
C PHE A 202 -35.27 2.71 -6.90
N LEU A 203 -33.97 2.60 -7.18
CA LEU A 203 -32.96 2.25 -6.17
C LEU A 203 -32.84 3.33 -5.07
N GLU A 204 -32.94 4.60 -5.44
CA GLU A 204 -32.99 5.72 -4.48
C GLU A 204 -34.24 5.64 -3.60
N TRP A 205 -35.39 5.28 -4.17
CA TRP A 205 -36.63 5.10 -3.42
C TRP A 205 -36.55 3.94 -2.42
N ILE A 206 -36.01 2.79 -2.83
CA ILE A 206 -35.79 1.63 -1.95
C ILE A 206 -34.91 2.02 -0.76
N GLU A 207 -33.80 2.72 -1.00
CA GLU A 207 -32.90 3.09 0.08
C GLU A 207 -33.57 4.04 1.08
N GLN A 208 -34.38 4.98 0.62
CA GLN A 208 -35.16 5.86 1.50
C GLN A 208 -36.17 5.06 2.34
N LEU A 209 -36.88 4.11 1.75
CA LEU A 209 -37.81 3.23 2.48
C LEU A 209 -37.12 2.39 3.56
N ASN A 210 -35.93 1.86 3.25
CA ASN A 210 -35.16 1.03 4.18
C ASN A 210 -34.48 1.84 5.28
N ALA A 211 -34.17 3.12 5.03
CA ALA A 211 -33.64 4.03 6.05
C ALA A 211 -34.67 4.34 7.14
N ASP A 212 -35.95 4.45 6.76
CA ASP A 212 -37.07 4.71 7.67
C ASP A 212 -37.66 3.45 8.31
N ALA A 213 -37.19 2.26 7.93
CA ALA A 213 -37.70 0.99 8.45
C ALA A 213 -37.28 0.79 9.92
N ASP A 214 -38.26 0.78 10.83
CA ASP A 214 -38.06 0.34 12.20
C ASP A 214 -37.62 -1.14 12.23
N SER A 215 -36.92 -1.54 13.30
CA SER A 215 -36.43 -2.93 13.52
C SER A 215 -37.48 -4.05 13.41
N LYS A 216 -38.78 -3.72 13.34
CA LYS A 216 -39.90 -4.66 13.19
C LYS A 216 -40.39 -4.83 11.75
N THR A 217 -40.09 -3.89 10.86
CA THR A 217 -40.46 -3.92 9.44
C THR A 217 -39.35 -4.58 8.63
N ALA A 218 -39.70 -5.54 7.78
CA ALA A 218 -38.73 -6.20 6.91
C ALA A 218 -38.25 -5.23 5.83
N ALA A 219 -36.95 -5.20 5.57
CA ALA A 219 -36.36 -4.36 4.52
C ALA A 219 -36.94 -4.70 3.14
N CYS A 220 -37.29 -3.66 2.39
CA CYS A 220 -37.75 -3.70 1.01
C CYS A 220 -36.55 -3.93 0.09
N LEU A 221 -36.46 -5.11 -0.55
CA LEU A 221 -35.44 -5.46 -1.56
C LEU A 221 -34.03 -4.88 -1.29
N PRO A 222 -33.35 -5.31 -0.21
CA PRO A 222 -32.00 -4.83 0.08
C PRO A 222 -31.04 -5.19 -1.06
N PHE A 223 -30.22 -4.23 -1.50
CA PHE A 223 -29.34 -4.40 -2.65
C PHE A 223 -27.88 -4.03 -2.35
N LYS A 224 -26.99 -4.57 -3.20
CA LYS A 224 -25.55 -4.31 -3.14
C LYS A 224 -25.06 -3.89 -4.51
N ILE A 225 -24.35 -2.77 -4.57
CA ILE A 225 -23.69 -2.31 -5.80
C ILE A 225 -22.25 -2.79 -5.75
N HIS A 226 -21.87 -3.60 -6.74
CA HIS A 226 -20.52 -4.13 -6.90
C HIS A 226 -19.80 -3.36 -8.01
N GLN A 227 -18.79 -2.58 -7.66
CA GLN A 227 -18.01 -1.78 -8.60
C GLN A 227 -16.58 -2.32 -8.72
N PHE A 228 -16.13 -2.59 -9.94
CA PHE A 228 -14.74 -2.99 -10.20
C PHE A 228 -14.03 -1.82 -10.87
N ILE A 229 -12.90 -1.39 -10.30
CA ILE A 229 -12.12 -0.23 -10.73
C ILE A 229 -10.75 -0.73 -11.18
N ALA A 230 -10.47 -0.66 -12.48
CA ALA A 230 -9.16 -1.03 -13.01
C ALA A 230 -8.11 0.04 -12.75
N GLN A 231 -6.90 -0.41 -12.42
CA GLN A 231 -5.68 0.39 -12.56
C GLN A 231 -5.52 0.79 -14.03
N THR A 232 -5.23 2.06 -14.29
CA THR A 232 -4.96 2.52 -15.64
C THR A 232 -3.69 1.87 -16.20
N GLY A 233 -3.72 1.50 -17.48
CA GLY A 233 -2.56 0.96 -18.19
C GLY A 233 -1.69 2.05 -18.81
N ASN A 234 -0.56 1.65 -19.38
CA ASN A 234 0.19 2.51 -20.30
C ASN A 234 -0.67 2.78 -21.53
N VAL A 235 -0.52 3.97 -22.12
CA VAL A 235 -1.11 4.28 -23.43
C VAL A 235 -0.21 3.74 -24.52
N TYR A 236 -0.82 3.09 -25.51
CA TYR A 236 -0.16 2.61 -26.71
C TYR A 236 -0.80 3.25 -27.94
N VAL A 237 0.02 3.52 -28.95
CA VAL A 237 -0.41 4.12 -30.21
C VAL A 237 0.19 3.40 -31.42
N THR A 238 -0.48 3.48 -32.58
CA THR A 238 0.11 3.12 -33.88
C THR A 238 0.96 4.28 -34.44
N LEU A 239 1.89 3.98 -35.36
CA LEU A 239 2.69 4.99 -36.07
C LEU A 239 1.94 5.52 -37.30
N ASP A 240 0.85 6.25 -37.06
CA ASP A 240 0.10 6.95 -38.11
C ASP A 240 0.05 8.46 -37.81
N ASP A 241 -0.63 9.23 -38.66
CA ASP A 241 -0.94 10.64 -38.35
C ASP A 241 -1.65 10.77 -37.00
N ARG A 242 -1.31 11.83 -36.25
CA ARG A 242 -1.79 12.05 -34.88
C ARG A 242 -3.32 12.04 -34.76
N ASN A 243 -4.04 12.47 -35.79
CA ASN A 243 -5.51 12.54 -35.79
C ASN A 243 -6.19 11.23 -36.21
N SER A 244 -5.46 10.26 -36.76
CA SER A 244 -6.01 9.01 -37.31
C SER A 244 -5.43 7.73 -36.70
N ARG A 245 -4.39 7.86 -35.84
CA ARG A 245 -3.77 6.75 -35.13
C ARG A 245 -4.74 6.10 -34.13
N GLU A 246 -4.57 4.79 -33.96
CA GLU A 246 -5.31 4.05 -32.92
C GLU A 246 -4.68 4.32 -31.55
N ILE A 247 -5.52 4.47 -30.53
CA ILE A 247 -5.09 4.67 -29.14
C ILE A 247 -5.71 3.57 -28.28
N THR A 248 -4.88 2.86 -27.52
CA THR A 248 -5.38 1.77 -26.66
C THR A 248 -4.63 1.71 -25.33
N LEU A 249 -5.31 1.17 -24.32
CA LEU A 249 -4.72 0.81 -23.02
C LEU A 249 -4.38 -0.69 -22.94
N GLN A 250 -4.72 -1.46 -23.97
CA GLN A 250 -4.44 -2.88 -24.03
C GLN A 250 -2.95 -3.12 -24.28
N THR A 251 -2.37 -4.06 -23.54
CA THR A 251 -0.95 -4.41 -23.62
C THR A 251 -0.61 -5.34 -24.78
N ASN A 252 -1.43 -5.36 -25.83
CA ASN A 252 -1.20 -6.21 -27.00
C ASN A 252 0.00 -5.68 -27.79
N ARG A 253 0.72 -6.56 -28.49
CA ARG A 253 1.87 -6.14 -29.32
C ARG A 253 1.44 -5.46 -30.63
N TYR A 254 0.27 -5.84 -31.14
CA TYR A 254 -0.29 -5.37 -32.41
C TYR A 254 -1.79 -5.18 -32.29
N ILE A 255 -2.35 -4.32 -33.15
CA ILE A 255 -3.78 -4.25 -33.43
C ILE A 255 -4.03 -4.61 -34.90
N ARG A 256 -5.12 -5.32 -35.17
CA ARG A 256 -5.47 -5.71 -36.54
C ARG A 256 -6.33 -4.62 -37.17
N LYS A 257 -5.82 -3.97 -38.21
CA LYS A 257 -6.53 -2.91 -38.96
C LYS A 257 -6.48 -3.26 -40.44
N GLU A 258 -7.63 -3.29 -41.10
CA GLU A 258 -7.77 -3.65 -42.53
C GLU A 258 -7.14 -5.01 -42.89
N GLY A 259 -7.13 -5.95 -41.93
CA GLY A 259 -6.55 -7.29 -42.12
C GLY A 259 -5.04 -7.39 -41.90
N GLN A 260 -4.32 -6.27 -41.70
CA GLN A 260 -2.89 -6.21 -41.40
C GLN A 260 -2.61 -5.94 -39.91
N ASP A 261 -1.50 -6.46 -39.41
CA ASP A 261 -1.07 -6.29 -38.02
C ASP A 261 -0.23 -5.02 -37.87
N ARG A 262 -0.77 -4.02 -37.16
CA ARG A 262 -0.06 -2.76 -36.88
C ARG A 262 0.61 -2.79 -35.50
N PRO A 263 1.92 -2.50 -35.39
CA PRO A 263 2.63 -2.48 -34.12
C PRO A 263 2.12 -1.38 -33.18
N LEU A 264 2.07 -1.69 -31.88
CA LEU A 264 1.67 -0.76 -30.83
C LEU A 264 2.88 -0.25 -30.06
N PHE A 265 3.03 1.08 -30.01
CA PHE A 265 4.15 1.77 -29.38
C PHE A 265 3.73 2.39 -28.05
N PRO A 266 4.45 2.10 -26.95
CA PRO A 266 4.20 2.73 -25.67
C PRO A 266 4.42 4.25 -25.73
N VAL A 267 3.60 5.02 -25.03
CA VAL A 267 3.70 6.48 -24.96
C VAL A 267 4.03 6.94 -23.54
N VAL A 268 4.98 7.86 -23.43
CA VAL A 268 5.22 8.66 -22.22
C VAL A 268 4.90 10.12 -22.51
N PHE A 269 4.69 10.94 -21.48
CA PHE A 269 4.31 12.35 -21.62
C PHE A 269 5.34 13.23 -20.93
N SER A 270 5.70 14.36 -21.54
CA SER A 270 6.53 15.36 -20.87
C SER A 270 5.83 15.88 -19.61
N ARG A 271 6.57 15.94 -18.49
CA ARG A 271 6.06 16.52 -17.24
C ARG A 271 5.99 18.06 -17.28
N TYR A 272 6.44 18.69 -18.36
CA TYR A 272 6.49 20.13 -18.51
C TYR A 272 5.45 20.63 -19.53
N SER A 273 5.47 20.10 -20.76
CA SER A 273 4.52 20.49 -21.81
C SER A 273 3.27 19.61 -21.86
N GLY A 274 3.32 18.38 -21.32
CA GLY A 274 2.25 17.39 -21.49
C GLY A 274 2.26 16.68 -22.86
N ALA A 275 3.17 17.05 -23.77
CA ALA A 275 3.28 16.42 -25.08
C ALA A 275 3.63 14.92 -24.97
N ASP A 276 3.15 14.12 -25.91
CA ASP A 276 3.35 12.68 -26.02
C ASP A 276 4.66 12.34 -26.75
N PHE A 277 5.37 11.36 -26.19
CA PHE A 277 6.68 10.88 -26.60
C PHE A 277 6.54 9.38 -26.85
N ILE A 278 6.56 8.98 -28.11
CA ILE A 278 6.38 7.60 -28.54
C ILE A 278 7.69 6.84 -28.33
N CYS A 279 7.68 5.77 -27.54
CA CYS A 279 8.90 5.04 -27.18
C CYS A 279 9.31 4.09 -28.31
N VAL A 280 10.42 4.42 -28.97
CA VAL A 280 10.92 3.70 -30.15
C VAL A 280 12.38 3.25 -29.95
N LYS A 281 12.75 2.22 -30.70
CA LYS A 281 14.14 1.78 -30.89
C LYS A 281 14.40 1.63 -32.38
N LYS A 282 15.53 2.16 -32.85
CA LYS A 282 16.01 2.06 -34.23
C LYS A 282 16.80 0.76 -34.39
N GLU A 283 16.34 -0.15 -35.25
CA GLU A 283 16.99 -1.43 -35.56
C GLU A 283 16.84 -1.74 -37.05
N ASN A 284 17.93 -1.95 -37.77
CA ASN A 284 17.94 -2.38 -39.18
C ASN A 284 17.03 -1.54 -40.11
N GLY A 285 17.01 -0.21 -39.96
CA GLY A 285 16.16 0.68 -40.77
C GLY A 285 14.68 0.71 -40.36
N LYS A 286 14.33 0.08 -39.23
CA LYS A 286 12.97 0.02 -38.69
C LYS A 286 12.89 0.59 -37.27
N LEU A 287 11.75 1.19 -36.94
CA LEU A 287 11.35 1.61 -35.61
C LEU A 287 10.58 0.46 -34.95
N SER A 288 11.14 -0.10 -33.88
CA SER A 288 10.49 -1.10 -33.04
C SER A 288 10.00 -0.49 -31.72
N PRO A 289 8.91 -1.01 -31.13
CA PRO A 289 8.40 -0.49 -29.86
C PRO A 289 9.38 -0.78 -28.74
N ARG A 290 9.70 0.25 -27.94
CA ARG A 290 10.60 0.13 -26.79
C ARG A 290 9.82 0.16 -25.50
N ASN A 291 10.06 -0.81 -24.62
CA ASN A 291 9.56 -0.74 -23.24
C ASN A 291 10.13 0.51 -22.54
N PRO A 292 9.29 1.44 -22.04
CA PRO A 292 9.81 2.67 -21.49
C PRO A 292 10.67 2.48 -20.22
N ASP A 293 10.60 1.32 -19.54
CA ASP A 293 11.46 0.97 -18.39
C ASP A 293 12.86 0.52 -18.81
N GLU A 294 13.02 0.04 -20.04
CA GLU A 294 14.29 -0.38 -20.62
C GLU A 294 15.03 0.86 -21.15
N LEU A 295 15.70 1.56 -20.24
CA LEU A 295 16.57 2.69 -20.58
C LEU A 295 17.95 2.20 -21.03
N PRO A 296 18.56 2.86 -22.04
CA PRO A 296 19.90 2.50 -22.49
C PRO A 296 20.95 2.73 -21.38
N GLU A 297 22.05 1.98 -21.48
CA GLU A 297 23.19 2.13 -20.60
C GLU A 297 23.79 3.55 -20.69
N ARG A 298 24.33 4.03 -19.57
CA ARG A 298 24.93 5.36 -19.53
C ARG A 298 26.33 5.31 -20.12
N ILE A 299 26.54 5.97 -21.25
CA ILE A 299 27.88 6.25 -21.77
C ILE A 299 28.61 7.17 -20.77
N THR A 300 29.65 6.67 -20.14
CA THR A 300 30.48 7.35 -19.14
C THR A 300 31.61 8.15 -19.79
N GLN A 301 32.31 8.98 -19.01
CA GLN A 301 33.52 9.64 -19.52
C GLN A 301 34.66 8.65 -19.76
N ASP A 302 34.68 7.52 -19.05
CA ASP A 302 35.71 6.49 -19.20
C ASP A 302 35.52 5.69 -20.50
N ASP A 303 34.27 5.44 -20.92
CA ASP A 303 33.95 4.83 -22.24
C ASP A 303 34.43 5.67 -23.42
N LEU A 304 34.67 6.96 -23.17
CA LEU A 304 35.14 7.94 -24.14
C LEU A 304 36.62 8.29 -23.93
N LYS A 305 37.36 7.65 -23.03
CA LYS A 305 38.81 7.93 -22.88
C LYS A 305 39.61 7.08 -23.86
N GLY A 306 40.42 7.75 -24.67
CA GLY A 306 41.49 7.09 -25.41
C GLY A 306 42.73 6.92 -24.53
N ASP A 307 43.54 5.89 -24.78
CA ASP A 307 44.81 5.69 -24.11
C ASP A 307 45.95 6.26 -24.96
N ARG A 308 46.37 7.48 -24.63
CA ARG A 308 47.49 8.16 -25.30
C ARG A 308 48.83 7.45 -25.13
N LYS A 309 49.03 6.62 -24.09
CA LYS A 309 50.25 5.83 -23.92
C LYS A 309 50.29 4.60 -24.82
N ASN A 310 49.13 4.03 -25.13
CA ASN A 310 48.98 2.84 -25.98
C ASN A 310 48.51 3.16 -27.41
N GLY A 311 48.47 4.43 -27.80
CA GLY A 311 48.07 4.86 -29.16
C GLY A 311 46.60 4.63 -29.48
N ILE A 312 45.75 4.35 -28.49
CA ILE A 312 44.31 4.13 -28.69
C ILE A 312 43.63 5.50 -28.78
N PRO A 313 43.02 5.86 -29.93
CA PRO A 313 42.34 7.13 -30.07
C PRO A 313 41.11 7.19 -29.16
N LYS A 314 40.63 8.41 -28.93
CA LYS A 314 39.38 8.63 -28.23
C LYS A 314 38.23 8.04 -29.07
N ARG A 315 37.36 7.21 -28.49
CA ARG A 315 36.16 6.72 -29.18
C ARG A 315 35.29 7.92 -29.62
N GLU A 316 35.03 8.03 -30.91
CA GLU A 316 34.00 8.90 -31.45
C GLU A 316 32.68 8.14 -31.46
N LEU A 317 31.63 8.75 -30.93
CA LEU A 317 30.30 8.16 -30.93
C LEU A 317 29.65 8.35 -32.29
N VAL A 318 28.82 7.40 -32.67
CA VAL A 318 28.04 7.36 -33.92
C VAL A 318 26.54 7.28 -33.60
N PRO A 319 25.64 7.59 -34.55
CA PRO A 319 24.18 7.50 -34.32
C PRO A 319 23.69 6.13 -33.82
N GLU A 320 24.39 5.05 -34.18
CA GLU A 320 24.11 3.67 -33.76
C GLU A 320 24.37 3.43 -32.26
N ASP A 321 25.16 4.30 -31.61
CA ASP A 321 25.35 4.27 -30.15
C ASP A 321 24.10 4.76 -29.39
N PHE A 322 23.14 5.38 -30.08
CA PHE A 322 21.89 5.90 -29.53
C PHE A 322 20.65 5.35 -30.25
N PRO A 323 20.43 4.01 -30.24
CA PRO A 323 19.34 3.40 -30.99
C PRO A 323 17.98 3.60 -30.30
N ALA A 324 17.96 3.77 -28.98
CA ALA A 324 16.74 3.88 -28.18
C ALA A 324 16.38 5.33 -27.88
N GLY A 325 15.11 5.70 -28.03
CA GLY A 325 14.66 7.06 -27.77
C GLY A 325 13.16 7.26 -27.79
N TYR A 326 12.78 8.48 -28.16
CA TYR A 326 11.41 8.95 -28.24
C TYR A 326 11.19 9.58 -29.61
N LEU A 327 10.08 9.25 -30.25
CA LEU A 327 9.58 9.90 -31.45
C LEU A 327 8.46 10.87 -31.07
N ILE A 328 8.58 12.12 -31.51
CA ILE A 328 7.64 13.21 -31.21
C ILE A 328 7.06 13.70 -32.54
N LEU A 329 5.74 13.68 -32.68
CA LEU A 329 5.06 14.17 -33.87
C LEU A 329 4.77 15.66 -33.71
N SER A 330 5.05 16.46 -34.75
CA SER A 330 4.77 17.91 -34.74
C SER A 330 3.26 18.18 -34.80
N GLU A 331 2.83 19.30 -34.18
CA GLU A 331 1.46 19.81 -34.30
C GLU A 331 1.41 20.91 -35.36
N GLY A 332 0.74 20.65 -36.49
CA GLY A 332 0.66 21.59 -37.62
C GLY A 332 2.04 21.87 -38.26
N ASP A 333 2.25 23.10 -38.75
CA ASP A 333 3.49 23.54 -39.40
C ASP A 333 4.60 23.96 -38.40
N GLN A 334 4.42 23.75 -37.09
CA GLN A 334 5.43 24.14 -36.10
C GLN A 334 6.63 23.19 -36.09
N GLU A 335 7.80 23.74 -36.39
CA GLU A 335 9.05 23.02 -36.28
C GLU A 335 9.56 22.97 -34.83
N LEU A 336 9.66 21.77 -34.25
CA LEU A 336 10.05 21.58 -32.84
C LEU A 336 11.51 21.98 -32.57
N TRP A 337 12.38 21.86 -33.58
CA TRP A 337 13.81 22.14 -33.46
C TRP A 337 14.37 22.81 -34.71
N SER A 338 15.21 23.82 -34.51
CA SER A 338 15.96 24.52 -35.55
C SER A 338 17.38 24.79 -35.08
N ASP A 339 18.32 24.96 -36.02
CA ASP A 339 19.74 25.17 -35.70
C ASP A 339 20.00 26.50 -34.96
N ASP A 340 19.11 27.49 -35.08
CA ASP A 340 19.20 28.76 -34.33
C ASP A 340 19.15 28.54 -32.80
N LYS A 341 18.52 27.45 -32.33
CA LYS A 341 18.46 27.10 -30.90
C LYS A 341 19.79 26.62 -30.33
N LEU A 342 20.81 26.36 -31.17
CA LEU A 342 22.13 25.94 -30.72
C LEU A 342 22.80 26.99 -29.83
N GLU A 343 22.53 28.28 -30.06
CA GLU A 343 23.07 29.38 -29.25
C GLU A 343 22.52 29.39 -27.81
N GLU A 344 21.36 28.77 -27.58
CA GLU A 344 20.67 28.73 -26.28
C GLU A 344 21.11 27.54 -25.39
N LEU A 345 21.92 26.63 -25.94
CA LEU A 345 22.41 25.45 -25.24
C LEU A 345 23.47 25.79 -24.18
N PRO A 346 23.62 24.94 -23.14
CA PRO A 346 24.61 25.18 -22.10
C PRO A 346 26.05 25.29 -22.65
N ASP A 347 26.79 26.33 -22.27
CA ASP A 347 28.18 26.54 -22.70
C ASP A 347 29.10 25.33 -22.48
N ASN A 348 28.85 24.54 -21.43
CA ASN A 348 29.64 23.36 -21.11
C ASN A 348 29.46 22.20 -22.12
N TRP A 349 28.50 22.30 -23.05
CA TRP A 349 28.32 21.34 -24.15
C TRP A 349 29.30 21.60 -25.30
N PHE A 350 29.88 22.79 -25.36
CA PHE A 350 30.83 23.19 -26.39
C PHE A 350 32.28 23.02 -25.92
N SER A 351 33.16 22.88 -26.91
CA SER A 351 34.62 22.96 -26.79
C SER A 351 35.10 24.17 -27.57
N VAL A 352 36.06 24.90 -27.03
CA VAL A 352 36.63 26.09 -27.67
C VAL A 352 37.76 25.64 -28.60
N THR A 353 37.62 25.89 -29.90
CA THR A 353 38.66 25.61 -30.91
C THR A 353 39.14 26.92 -31.54
N LYS A 354 40.26 26.86 -32.30
CA LYS A 354 40.79 28.02 -33.04
C LYS A 354 39.80 28.61 -34.07
N SER A 355 38.77 27.85 -34.45
CA SER A 355 37.75 28.21 -35.44
C SER A 355 36.39 28.58 -34.82
N GLY A 356 36.28 28.66 -33.49
CA GLY A 356 35.04 29.00 -32.78
C GLY A 356 34.62 27.97 -31.71
N LYS A 357 33.36 28.05 -31.26
CA LYS A 357 32.76 27.05 -30.36
C LYS A 357 32.30 25.83 -31.20
N LYS A 358 32.79 24.62 -30.90
CA LYS A 358 32.33 23.36 -31.52
C LYS A 358 31.62 22.49 -30.48
N LEU A 359 30.42 21.98 -30.80
CA LEU A 359 29.68 21.06 -29.94
C LEU A 359 30.49 19.77 -29.70
N LYS A 360 30.50 19.25 -28.46
CA LYS A 360 31.17 17.98 -28.17
C LYS A 360 30.37 16.84 -28.79
N ASN A 361 31.07 15.88 -29.42
CA ASN A 361 30.48 14.73 -30.12
C ASN A 361 29.34 14.01 -29.37
N TYR A 362 29.46 13.81 -28.04
CA TYR A 362 28.36 13.24 -27.25
C TYR A 362 27.06 14.05 -27.33
N TYR A 363 27.11 15.38 -27.25
CA TYR A 363 25.92 16.23 -27.25
C TYR A 363 25.34 16.43 -28.66
N GLU A 364 26.17 16.32 -29.69
CA GLU A 364 25.74 16.36 -31.10
C GLU A 364 24.73 15.25 -31.40
N HIS A 365 25.01 14.04 -30.93
CA HIS A 365 24.08 12.90 -31.09
C HIS A 365 22.91 12.91 -30.09
N GLN A 366 22.78 13.91 -29.23
CA GLN A 366 21.67 14.06 -28.27
C GLN A 366 20.63 15.08 -28.73
N LEU A 367 20.90 15.80 -29.82
CA LEU A 367 19.97 16.78 -30.38
C LEU A 367 18.79 16.07 -31.08
N PRO A 368 17.62 16.71 -31.15
CA PRO A 368 16.49 16.20 -31.93
C PRO A 368 16.87 15.99 -33.40
N GLN A 369 16.50 14.83 -33.96
CA GLN A 369 16.73 14.46 -35.36
C GLN A 369 15.41 14.28 -36.09
N LYS A 370 15.21 14.95 -37.22
CA LYS A 370 14.01 14.77 -38.06
C LYS A 370 14.09 13.43 -38.79
N LEU A 371 13.06 12.61 -38.65
CA LEU A 371 12.90 11.31 -39.33
C LEU A 371 11.58 11.29 -40.11
N PHE A 372 11.59 10.59 -41.23
CA PHE A 372 10.40 10.24 -41.99
C PHE A 372 10.12 8.74 -41.83
N PHE A 373 8.86 8.35 -41.66
CA PHE A 373 8.48 6.96 -41.37
C PHE A 373 7.09 6.57 -41.92
N ASP A 374 6.82 5.27 -42.01
CA ASP A 374 5.53 4.70 -42.39
C ASP A 374 4.82 3.94 -41.25
N ALA A 375 3.61 3.45 -41.52
CA ALA A 375 2.78 2.74 -40.54
C ALA A 375 3.39 1.41 -40.06
N ASP A 376 4.26 0.81 -40.87
CA ASP A 376 4.98 -0.42 -40.54
C ASP A 376 6.21 -0.16 -39.66
N GLY A 377 6.63 1.10 -39.55
CA GLY A 377 7.77 1.58 -38.80
C GLY A 377 9.06 1.65 -39.61
N ASN A 378 9.05 1.50 -40.94
CA ASN A 378 10.24 1.78 -41.74
C ASN A 378 10.55 3.28 -41.66
N TYR A 379 11.83 3.66 -41.59
CA TYR A 379 12.21 5.06 -41.45
C TYR A 379 13.42 5.46 -42.29
N SER A 380 13.50 6.74 -42.64
CA SER A 380 14.67 7.37 -43.25
C SER A 380 14.87 8.80 -42.74
N ILE A 381 16.04 9.36 -43.02
CA ILE A 381 16.38 10.77 -42.71
C ILE A 381 15.96 11.73 -43.84
N THR A 382 15.69 11.17 -45.03
CA THR A 382 15.19 11.85 -46.23
C THR A 382 13.67 11.68 -46.32
N ALA A 383 12.99 12.52 -47.10
CA ALA A 383 11.52 12.51 -47.19
C ALA A 383 10.98 11.36 -48.07
N ASP A 384 11.34 10.10 -47.74
CA ASP A 384 10.97 8.90 -48.50
C ASP A 384 9.66 8.27 -48.03
N TYR A 385 9.17 8.68 -46.85
CA TYR A 385 8.01 8.11 -46.17
C TYR A 385 6.97 9.18 -45.83
N PRO A 386 5.68 8.81 -45.70
CA PRO A 386 4.57 9.77 -45.65
C PRO A 386 4.47 10.56 -44.35
N PHE A 387 4.97 10.04 -43.23
CA PHE A 387 4.90 10.71 -41.94
C PHE A 387 6.27 11.26 -41.53
N ALA A 388 6.28 12.34 -40.76
CA ALA A 388 7.50 12.95 -40.23
C ALA A 388 7.40 13.14 -38.71
N GLY A 389 8.53 13.03 -38.03
CA GLY A 389 8.63 13.23 -36.59
C GLY A 389 10.06 13.51 -36.15
N TRP A 390 10.21 13.88 -34.88
CA TRP A 390 11.49 14.19 -34.26
C TRP A 390 11.91 13.08 -33.32
N PHE A 391 13.03 12.42 -33.61
CA PHE A 391 13.66 11.45 -32.75
C PHE A 391 14.59 12.14 -31.75
N VAL A 392 14.39 11.86 -30.46
CA VAL A 392 15.26 12.31 -29.38
C VAL A 392 15.76 11.08 -28.59
N PRO A 393 17.08 10.91 -28.41
CA PRO A 393 17.61 9.76 -27.67
C PRO A 393 17.16 9.68 -26.21
N ALA A 394 17.00 8.46 -25.72
CA ALA A 394 16.98 8.18 -24.30
C ALA A 394 18.44 8.08 -23.82
N ARG A 395 18.84 8.65 -22.68
CA ARG A 395 18.05 9.38 -21.68
C ARG A 395 17.85 10.84 -22.08
N LEU A 396 16.64 11.35 -21.93
CA LEU A 396 16.23 12.68 -22.40
C LEU A 396 17.10 13.80 -21.80
N LEU A 397 17.86 14.52 -22.61
CA LEU A 397 18.62 15.69 -22.18
C LEU A 397 17.95 17.01 -22.56
N ILE A 398 17.20 17.01 -23.66
CA ILE A 398 16.44 18.16 -24.14
C ILE A 398 15.00 17.70 -24.36
N ASP A 399 14.06 18.43 -23.78
CA ASP A 399 12.66 18.35 -24.19
C ASP A 399 12.41 19.46 -25.22
N PRO A 400 12.30 19.14 -26.54
CA PRO A 400 12.10 20.16 -27.57
C PRO A 400 10.71 20.80 -27.50
N THR A 401 9.75 20.15 -26.84
CA THR A 401 8.36 20.65 -26.72
C THR A 401 8.22 21.70 -25.62
N SER A 402 8.98 21.58 -24.52
CA SER A 402 8.99 22.57 -23.44
C SER A 402 10.20 23.51 -23.46
N GLY A 403 11.25 23.16 -24.20
CA GLY A 403 12.53 23.85 -24.22
C GLY A 403 13.43 23.52 -23.02
N VAL A 404 13.01 22.63 -22.11
CA VAL A 404 13.75 22.32 -20.88
C VAL A 404 15.00 21.50 -21.17
N VAL A 405 16.12 21.92 -20.56
CA VAL A 405 17.41 21.22 -20.64
C VAL A 405 17.73 20.56 -19.29
N PHE A 406 17.98 19.26 -19.31
CA PHE A 406 18.23 18.44 -18.14
C PHE A 406 19.71 18.16 -17.90
N ASP A 407 20.12 18.11 -16.63
CA ASP A 407 21.44 17.57 -16.25
C ASP A 407 21.46 16.05 -16.47
N ARG A 408 22.61 15.49 -16.88
CA ARG A 408 22.82 14.04 -17.10
C ARG A 408 22.48 13.19 -15.88
N LYS A 409 22.62 13.74 -14.67
CA LYS A 409 22.32 13.02 -13.42
C LYS A 409 20.81 12.94 -13.13
N THR A 410 19.99 13.75 -13.78
CA THR A 410 18.54 13.82 -13.57
C THR A 410 17.87 12.50 -13.94
N ASN A 411 17.03 11.97 -13.05
CA ASN A 411 16.30 10.72 -13.27
C ASN A 411 15.24 10.92 -14.37
N GLU A 412 15.09 9.92 -15.25
CA GLU A 412 14.16 9.98 -16.39
C GLU A 412 12.71 10.15 -15.96
N ASN A 413 12.29 9.48 -14.88
CA ASN A 413 10.93 9.57 -14.33
C ASN A 413 10.54 10.97 -13.83
N THR A 414 11.53 11.86 -13.67
CA THR A 414 11.29 13.28 -13.32
C THR A 414 11.11 14.17 -14.55
N LYS A 415 11.35 13.66 -15.75
CA LYS A 415 11.26 14.38 -17.03
C LYS A 415 10.00 13.99 -17.79
N VAL A 416 9.74 12.68 -17.85
CA VAL A 416 8.57 12.08 -18.51
C VAL A 416 7.74 11.26 -17.54
N MET A 417 6.47 11.03 -17.86
CA MET A 417 5.53 10.24 -17.07
C MET A 417 4.70 9.30 -17.95
N ARG A 418 4.13 8.26 -17.34
CA ARG A 418 3.12 7.41 -17.99
C ARG A 418 1.77 7.64 -17.32
N ILE A 419 0.71 7.44 -18.09
CA ILE A 419 -0.61 7.15 -17.53
C ILE A 419 -0.54 5.72 -16.97
N GLY A 420 -1.17 5.44 -15.82
CA GLY A 420 -1.11 4.11 -15.19
C GLY A 420 -0.02 3.89 -14.14
N ASN A 421 0.80 4.91 -13.85
CA ASN A 421 1.87 4.83 -12.85
C ASN A 421 1.39 5.03 -11.39
N GLU A 422 0.09 4.95 -11.12
CA GLU A 422 -0.44 5.07 -9.77
C GLU A 422 0.04 3.92 -8.87
N GLY A 423 0.52 4.27 -7.69
CA GLY A 423 0.80 3.31 -6.63
C GLY A 423 -0.51 2.83 -6.00
N ARG A 424 -0.63 1.52 -5.74
CA ARG A 424 -1.81 0.91 -5.09
C ARG A 424 -2.20 1.62 -3.79
N SER A 425 -1.22 2.05 -3.00
CA SER A 425 -1.47 2.73 -1.71
C SER A 425 -2.08 4.11 -1.89
N THR A 426 -1.60 4.87 -2.89
CA THR A 426 -2.16 6.17 -3.26
C THR A 426 -3.59 6.02 -3.80
N ALA A 427 -3.81 5.07 -4.72
CA ALA A 427 -5.14 4.78 -5.27
C ALA A 427 -6.13 4.42 -4.15
N THR A 428 -5.75 3.48 -3.27
CA THR A 428 -6.55 3.09 -2.11
C THR A 428 -6.87 4.28 -1.21
N THR A 429 -5.90 5.15 -0.93
CA THR A 429 -6.10 6.34 -0.08
C THR A 429 -7.09 7.32 -0.71
N ILE A 430 -6.91 7.64 -2.00
CA ILE A 430 -7.76 8.58 -2.73
C ILE A 430 -9.19 8.05 -2.83
N MET A 431 -9.37 6.76 -3.15
CA MET A 431 -10.69 6.15 -3.19
C MET A 431 -11.35 6.16 -1.80
N SER A 432 -10.61 5.76 -0.76
CA SER A 432 -11.11 5.76 0.62
C SER A 432 -11.59 7.15 1.04
N PHE A 433 -10.77 8.18 0.79
CA PHE A 433 -11.15 9.57 1.05
C PHE A 433 -12.37 10.00 0.22
N SER A 434 -12.41 9.66 -1.07
CA SER A 434 -13.50 10.04 -1.96
C SER A 434 -14.84 9.46 -1.50
N ILE A 435 -14.84 8.21 -0.99
CA ILE A 435 -16.02 7.58 -0.42
C ILE A 435 -16.43 8.24 0.90
N ILE A 436 -15.49 8.47 1.83
CA ILE A 436 -15.80 9.15 3.10
C ILE A 436 -16.40 10.55 2.83
N LYS A 437 -15.86 11.27 1.84
CA LYS A 437 -16.39 12.55 1.37
C LYS A 437 -17.77 12.41 0.73
N ALA A 438 -18.01 11.38 -0.08
CA ALA A 438 -19.32 11.11 -0.66
C ALA A 438 -20.37 10.84 0.43
N LEU A 439 -20.03 10.03 1.44
CA LEU A 439 -20.90 9.77 2.60
C LEU A 439 -21.20 11.05 3.40
N GLN A 440 -20.20 11.93 3.57
CA GLN A 440 -20.42 13.24 4.19
C GLN A 440 -21.38 14.11 3.37
N ASN A 441 -21.17 14.21 2.05
CA ASN A 441 -22.02 14.99 1.15
C ASN A 441 -23.46 14.46 1.10
N ALA A 442 -23.64 13.15 1.25
CA ALA A 442 -24.94 12.49 1.35
C ALA A 442 -25.63 12.70 2.72
N GLY A 443 -24.99 13.40 3.67
CA GLY A 443 -25.58 13.69 4.99
C GLY A 443 -25.56 12.51 5.96
N ILE A 444 -24.86 11.41 5.64
CA ILE A 444 -24.75 10.23 6.53
C ILE A 444 -24.18 10.64 7.88
N PRO A 445 -24.66 10.12 9.03
CA PRO A 445 -24.11 10.44 10.35
C PRO A 445 -22.60 10.16 10.47
N SER A 446 -21.87 10.96 11.25
CA SER A 446 -20.40 10.84 11.38
C SER A 446 -19.93 9.45 11.78
N GLN A 447 -20.71 8.76 12.61
CA GLN A 447 -20.47 7.39 13.09
C GLN A 447 -20.47 6.35 11.95
N ASN A 448 -21.22 6.62 10.86
CA ASN A 448 -21.38 5.73 9.71
C ASN A 448 -20.58 6.19 8.47
N ARG A 449 -19.89 7.33 8.55
CA ARG A 449 -18.91 7.78 7.55
C ARG A 449 -17.61 6.98 7.69
N LYS A 450 -17.65 5.67 7.46
CA LYS A 450 -16.55 4.74 7.68
C LYS A 450 -16.46 3.68 6.59
N LEU A 451 -15.25 3.15 6.41
CA LEU A 451 -14.91 2.18 5.37
C LEU A 451 -14.14 1.00 5.98
N LEU A 452 -14.53 -0.23 5.59
CA LEU A 452 -13.73 -1.42 5.84
C LEU A 452 -12.98 -1.82 4.56
N SER A 453 -11.65 -1.91 4.61
CA SER A 453 -10.80 -2.20 3.45
C SER A 453 -10.02 -3.49 3.64
N PHE A 454 -10.31 -4.51 2.83
CA PHE A 454 -9.61 -5.79 2.84
C PHE A 454 -8.34 -5.78 1.99
N THR A 455 -7.32 -6.46 2.50
CA THR A 455 -6.08 -6.79 1.79
C THR A 455 -5.64 -8.20 2.16
N ASP A 456 -5.08 -8.95 1.21
CA ASP A 456 -4.65 -10.33 1.48
C ASP A 456 -3.35 -10.41 2.28
N ASN A 457 -2.57 -9.32 2.28
CA ASN A 457 -1.29 -9.25 2.97
C ASN A 457 -1.38 -8.40 4.25
N ARG A 458 -0.93 -8.96 5.38
CA ARG A 458 -0.86 -8.28 6.69
C ARG A 458 0.07 -7.06 6.69
N GLN A 459 1.18 -7.10 5.96
CA GLN A 459 2.11 -5.98 5.86
C GLN A 459 1.50 -4.83 5.07
N ASP A 460 0.76 -5.15 4.02
CA ASP A 460 0.04 -4.17 3.22
C ASP A 460 -1.02 -3.43 4.05
N ALA A 461 -1.69 -4.11 4.99
CA ALA A 461 -2.67 -3.47 5.88
C ALA A 461 -2.04 -2.39 6.77
N SER A 462 -0.92 -2.73 7.41
CA SER A 462 -0.16 -1.81 8.27
C SER A 462 0.41 -0.64 7.45
N LEU A 463 1.04 -0.92 6.31
CA LEU A 463 1.56 0.11 5.40
C LEU A 463 0.46 1.04 4.89
N GLN A 464 -0.72 0.50 4.56
CA GLN A 464 -1.84 1.27 4.06
C GLN A 464 -2.43 2.21 5.13
N ALA A 465 -2.50 1.77 6.38
CA ALA A 465 -2.95 2.60 7.49
C ALA A 465 -2.01 3.79 7.71
N GLY A 466 -0.70 3.55 7.77
CA GLY A 466 0.31 4.62 7.86
C GLY A 466 0.23 5.59 6.68
N HIS A 467 0.23 5.07 5.45
CA HIS A 467 0.13 5.88 4.23
C HIS A 467 -1.14 6.74 4.19
N PHE A 468 -2.29 6.20 4.61
CA PHE A 468 -3.54 6.95 4.69
C PHE A 468 -3.42 8.11 5.68
N ASN A 469 -2.90 7.85 6.88
CA ASN A 469 -2.72 8.86 7.93
C ASN A 469 -1.78 9.99 7.49
N ASP A 470 -0.62 9.66 6.92
CA ASP A 470 0.35 10.65 6.45
C ASP A 470 -0.24 11.55 5.36
N PHE A 471 -0.94 10.93 4.41
CA PHE A 471 -1.56 11.65 3.30
C PHE A 471 -2.68 12.58 3.78
N MET A 472 -3.55 12.09 4.67
CA MET A 472 -4.65 12.86 5.23
C MET A 472 -4.17 13.99 6.14
N MET A 473 -3.19 13.73 7.02
CA MET A 473 -2.58 14.75 7.87
C MET A 473 -1.95 15.87 7.04
N LEU A 474 -1.17 15.51 6.00
CA LEU A 474 -0.58 16.50 5.09
C LEU A 474 -1.65 17.31 4.36
N GLY A 475 -2.72 16.66 3.90
CA GLY A 475 -3.88 17.32 3.29
C GLY A 475 -4.59 18.30 4.21
N MET A 476 -4.83 17.89 5.46
CA MET A 476 -5.44 18.72 6.50
C MET A 476 -4.56 19.93 6.84
N LEU A 477 -3.25 19.73 7.02
CA LEU A 477 -2.30 20.82 7.29
C LEU A 477 -2.29 21.85 6.16
N ARG A 478 -2.14 21.40 4.91
CA ARG A 478 -2.10 22.29 3.73
C ARG A 478 -3.42 23.02 3.52
N SER A 479 -4.54 22.34 3.76
CA SER A 479 -5.86 22.98 3.74
C SER A 479 -6.02 24.04 4.83
N ALA A 480 -5.57 23.75 6.06
CA ALA A 480 -5.62 24.69 7.15
C ALA A 480 -4.76 25.95 6.87
N ILE A 481 -3.57 25.80 6.27
CA ILE A 481 -2.75 26.94 5.81
C ILE A 481 -3.52 27.77 4.78
N TYR A 482 -4.13 27.14 3.77
CA TYR A 482 -4.88 27.84 2.73
C TYR A 482 -6.06 28.64 3.32
N HIS A 483 -6.88 28.03 4.17
CA HIS A 483 -8.02 28.72 4.79
C HIS A 483 -7.59 29.76 5.83
N ALA A 484 -6.48 29.54 6.54
CA ALA A 484 -5.89 30.53 7.44
C ALA A 484 -5.47 31.79 6.67
N LEU A 485 -4.80 31.64 5.52
CA LEU A 485 -4.42 32.76 4.65
C LEU A 485 -5.64 33.47 4.05
N LYS A 486 -6.69 32.73 3.69
CA LYS A 486 -7.92 33.30 3.13
C LYS A 486 -8.61 34.27 4.09
N GLU A 487 -8.51 34.02 5.39
CA GLU A 487 -9.10 34.85 6.45
C GLU A 487 -8.11 35.83 7.09
N ALA A 488 -6.83 35.71 6.77
CA ALA A 488 -5.80 36.59 7.33
C ALA A 488 -5.92 38.02 6.78
N PRO A 489 -5.56 39.05 7.59
CA PRO A 489 -5.40 40.42 7.11
C PRO A 489 -4.45 40.47 5.91
N GLU A 490 -4.81 41.26 4.89
CA GLU A 490 -4.04 41.36 3.62
C GLU A 490 -3.80 40.02 2.91
N LYS A 491 -4.48 38.94 3.32
CA LYS A 491 -4.23 37.56 2.89
C LYS A 491 -2.79 37.10 3.13
N ARG A 492 -2.18 37.59 4.22
CA ARG A 492 -0.79 37.33 4.58
C ARG A 492 -0.64 36.90 6.03
N LEU A 493 0.30 35.99 6.27
CA LEU A 493 0.69 35.54 7.61
C LEU A 493 2.21 35.58 7.74
N THR A 494 2.69 35.96 8.92
CA THR A 494 4.12 35.93 9.27
C THR A 494 4.44 34.69 10.11
N ILE A 495 5.73 34.47 10.36
CA ILE A 495 6.22 33.37 11.20
C ILE A 495 5.58 33.36 12.60
N ASP A 496 5.27 34.53 13.15
CA ASP A 496 4.70 34.67 14.50
C ASP A 496 3.20 34.35 14.56
N THR A 497 2.48 34.53 13.44
CA THR A 497 1.01 34.37 13.41
C THR A 497 0.53 33.08 12.76
N ILE A 498 1.37 32.43 11.94
CA ILE A 498 0.92 31.36 11.06
C ILE A 498 0.52 30.10 11.83
N SER A 499 1.28 29.70 12.85
CA SER A 499 0.96 28.50 13.66
C SER A 499 -0.37 28.65 14.40
N ASP A 500 -0.62 29.83 15.00
CA ASP A 500 -1.88 30.14 15.68
C ASP A 500 -3.08 30.17 14.73
N ALA A 501 -2.89 30.72 13.53
CA ALA A 501 -3.95 30.76 12.52
C ALA A 501 -4.27 29.35 12.00
N VAL A 502 -3.25 28.53 11.73
CA VAL A 502 -3.40 27.14 11.28
C VAL A 502 -4.04 26.27 12.37
N PHE A 503 -3.61 26.40 13.62
CA PHE A 503 -4.18 25.65 14.75
C PHE A 503 -5.69 25.92 14.90
N ARG A 504 -6.10 27.20 14.83
CA ARG A 504 -7.53 27.59 14.85
C ARG A 504 -8.32 26.99 13.69
N LYS A 505 -7.70 26.79 12.51
CA LYS A 505 -8.37 26.21 11.35
C LYS A 505 -8.48 24.70 11.40
N LEU A 506 -7.52 24.02 12.01
CA LEU A 506 -7.59 22.58 12.23
C LEU A 506 -8.66 22.23 13.27
N ASN A 507 -8.94 23.14 14.22
CA ASN A 507 -9.96 22.98 15.26
C ASN A 507 -9.77 21.67 16.06
N LEU A 508 -8.52 21.40 16.47
CA LEU A 508 -8.15 20.18 17.19
C LEU A 508 -8.50 20.32 18.67
N SER A 509 -9.14 19.28 19.22
CA SER A 509 -9.29 19.10 20.66
C SER A 509 -7.97 18.64 21.29
N GLU A 510 -7.75 18.94 22.57
CA GLU A 510 -6.55 18.52 23.29
C GLU A 510 -6.37 16.98 23.29
N SER A 511 -7.47 16.24 23.36
CA SER A 511 -7.49 14.77 23.27
C SER A 511 -6.96 14.22 21.94
N GLU A 512 -6.88 15.01 20.86
CA GLU A 512 -6.41 14.55 19.55
C GLU A 512 -4.89 14.62 19.38
N TYR A 513 -4.17 15.28 20.29
CA TYR A 513 -2.71 15.44 20.17
C TYR A 513 -1.95 15.25 21.48
N ALA A 514 -2.53 15.59 22.63
CA ALA A 514 -1.81 15.58 23.90
C ALA A 514 -1.63 14.17 24.49
N ARG A 515 -0.47 13.91 25.09
CA ARG A 515 -0.18 12.67 25.84
C ARG A 515 -0.98 12.59 27.13
N ASN A 516 -1.09 13.73 27.83
CA ASN A 516 -1.87 13.88 29.04
C ASN A 516 -2.84 15.05 28.84
N PRO A 517 -4.03 14.83 28.24
CA PRO A 517 -5.03 15.87 28.09
C PRO A 517 -5.63 16.26 29.46
N SER A 518 -6.15 17.48 29.55
CA SER A 518 -6.88 17.96 30.73
C SER A 518 -8.09 17.07 31.03
N SER A 519 -8.41 16.92 32.32
CA SER A 519 -9.62 16.20 32.75
C SER A 519 -10.90 16.93 32.37
N ASP A 520 -10.84 18.26 32.19
CA ASP A 520 -11.95 19.09 31.71
C ASP A 520 -11.66 19.57 30.28
N PRO A 521 -12.34 19.04 29.25
CA PRO A 521 -12.15 19.45 27.86
C PRO A 521 -12.42 20.93 27.58
N SER A 522 -13.17 21.62 28.46
CA SER A 522 -13.41 23.07 28.34
C SER A 522 -12.24 23.92 28.84
N TRP A 523 -11.25 23.30 29.48
CA TRP A 523 -10.07 23.95 30.07
C TRP A 523 -8.77 23.18 29.72
N PRO A 524 -8.26 23.33 28.47
CA PRO A 524 -7.05 22.63 28.02
C PRO A 524 -5.76 23.16 28.68
N ASP A 525 -4.71 22.34 28.77
CA ASP A 525 -3.39 22.75 29.27
C ASP A 525 -2.67 23.67 28.25
N PRO A 526 -2.35 24.92 28.62
CA PRO A 526 -1.63 25.85 27.74
C PRO A 526 -0.28 25.33 27.23
N GLU A 527 0.42 24.46 27.99
CA GLU A 527 1.70 23.89 27.55
C GLU A 527 1.51 22.80 26.48
N ASN A 528 0.39 22.07 26.51
CA ASN A 528 0.02 21.14 25.44
C ASN A 528 -0.30 21.93 24.16
N GLU A 529 -1.07 23.02 24.27
CA GLU A 529 -1.39 23.91 23.15
C GLU A 529 -0.12 24.52 22.53
N LYS A 530 0.82 24.95 23.36
CA LYS A 530 2.12 25.47 22.91
C LYS A 530 2.93 24.39 22.17
N ALA A 531 2.95 23.16 22.67
CA ALA A 531 3.63 22.06 22.01
C ALA A 531 3.05 21.75 20.62
N ILE A 532 1.71 21.70 20.48
CA ILE A 532 1.10 21.45 19.17
C ILE A 532 1.37 22.60 18.18
N LYS A 533 1.36 23.85 18.64
CA LYS A 533 1.71 25.01 17.78
C LYS A 533 3.15 24.96 17.30
N ASP A 534 4.08 24.54 18.17
CA ASP A 534 5.47 24.33 17.80
C ASP A 534 5.65 23.21 16.79
N TYR A 535 4.91 22.11 16.98
CA TYR A 535 4.87 21.00 16.02
C TYR A 535 4.37 21.47 14.64
N LEU A 536 3.24 22.18 14.61
CA LEU A 536 2.67 22.72 13.37
C LEU A 536 3.66 23.68 12.69
N LEU A 537 4.33 24.54 13.46
CA LEU A 537 5.36 25.44 12.94
C LEU A 537 6.50 24.69 12.24
N VAL A 538 7.04 23.63 12.88
CA VAL A 538 8.08 22.78 12.30
C VAL A 538 7.59 22.14 11.00
N ARG A 539 6.37 21.59 10.98
CA ARG A 539 5.78 20.99 9.78
C ARG A 539 5.53 21.99 8.65
N ILE A 540 5.06 23.20 8.97
CA ILE A 540 4.88 24.31 8.01
C ILE A 540 6.23 24.71 7.38
N LEU A 541 7.29 24.82 8.19
CA LEU A 541 8.64 25.11 7.69
C LEU A 541 9.18 23.97 6.82
N TYR A 542 8.87 22.71 7.14
CA TYR A 542 9.21 21.59 6.27
C TYR A 542 8.48 21.64 4.93
N ASP A 543 7.24 22.15 4.88
CA ASP A 543 6.48 22.28 3.63
C ASP A 543 7.09 23.33 2.67
N LEU A 544 7.89 24.27 3.20
CA LEU A 544 8.67 25.24 2.42
C LEU A 544 9.91 24.64 1.75
N LYS A 545 10.32 23.41 2.14
CA LYS A 545 11.39 22.67 1.45
C LYS A 545 10.96 22.39 0.02
N ARG A 546 11.92 22.11 -0.86
CA ARG A 546 11.62 21.71 -2.23
C ARG A 546 10.72 20.46 -2.26
N GLY A 547 9.48 20.62 -2.71
CA GLY A 547 8.57 19.51 -3.01
C GLY A 547 8.98 18.80 -4.30
N TRP A 548 9.54 17.59 -4.19
CA TRP A 548 9.85 16.74 -5.35
C TRP A 548 8.74 15.74 -5.71
N ARG A 549 7.77 15.59 -4.80
CA ARG A 549 6.76 14.54 -4.88
C ARG A 549 5.62 14.96 -5.79
N TYR A 550 5.63 14.48 -7.04
CA TYR A 550 4.54 14.69 -7.99
C TYR A 550 3.19 14.15 -7.51
N ASN A 551 3.21 13.16 -6.62
CA ASN A 551 2.03 12.55 -6.01
C ASN A 551 1.54 13.28 -4.74
N THR A 552 2.24 14.33 -4.28
CA THR A 552 1.86 15.18 -3.14
C THR A 552 2.46 16.59 -3.29
N PRO A 553 2.17 17.31 -4.39
CA PRO A 553 2.75 18.64 -4.66
C PRO A 553 2.41 19.63 -3.54
N ASN A 554 3.34 20.54 -3.20
CA ASN A 554 3.11 21.53 -2.15
C ASN A 554 2.14 22.65 -2.58
N LEU A 555 1.75 23.52 -1.65
CA LEU A 555 0.77 24.57 -1.93
C LEU A 555 1.23 25.55 -3.02
N GLU A 556 2.54 25.87 -3.10
CA GLU A 556 3.10 26.71 -4.18
C GLU A 556 2.96 26.04 -5.55
N GLN A 557 3.21 24.73 -5.64
CA GLN A 557 3.02 23.93 -6.86
C GLN A 557 1.54 23.79 -7.27
N CYS A 558 0.62 24.03 -6.35
CA CYS A 558 -0.82 24.10 -6.61
C CYS A 558 -1.32 25.54 -6.83
N ALA A 559 -0.43 26.53 -6.89
CA ALA A 559 -0.74 27.96 -7.00
C ALA A 559 -1.63 28.49 -5.85
N LEU A 560 -1.66 27.81 -4.70
CA LEU A 560 -2.48 28.18 -3.53
C LEU A 560 -1.71 29.00 -2.50
N LEU A 561 -0.39 29.04 -2.61
CA LEU A 561 0.51 29.77 -1.71
C LEU A 561 1.58 30.47 -2.54
N ASN A 562 1.87 31.71 -2.17
CA ASN A 562 3.05 32.44 -2.58
C ASN A 562 3.90 32.73 -1.35
N ILE A 563 5.22 32.74 -1.52
CA ILE A 563 6.15 33.14 -0.47
C ILE A 563 6.76 34.48 -0.84
N GLY A 564 6.57 35.45 0.03
CA GLY A 564 7.14 36.78 -0.11
C GLY A 564 8.20 37.08 0.95
N TYR A 565 8.96 38.14 0.70
CA TYR A 565 10.03 38.59 1.57
C TYR A 565 9.80 40.05 1.95
N ASN A 566 9.75 40.33 3.24
CA ASN A 566 9.45 41.64 3.79
C ASN A 566 10.40 42.70 3.23
N ARG A 567 9.83 43.78 2.66
CA ARG A 567 10.56 44.92 2.09
C ARG A 567 11.51 44.60 0.93
N LEU A 568 11.44 43.41 0.33
CA LEU A 568 12.31 43.05 -0.80
C LEU A 568 12.11 43.99 -2.00
N ARG A 569 10.86 44.39 -2.29
CA ARG A 569 10.57 45.34 -3.37
C ARG A 569 11.20 46.71 -3.12
N GLU A 570 10.99 47.28 -1.94
CA GLU A 570 11.63 48.53 -1.52
C GLU A 570 13.16 48.41 -1.58
N PHE A 571 13.72 47.26 -1.18
CA PHE A 571 15.15 47.01 -1.21
C PHE A 571 15.70 47.03 -2.64
N SER A 572 15.00 46.42 -3.60
CA SER A 572 15.39 46.38 -5.01
C SER A 572 15.38 47.75 -5.72
N GLU A 573 14.60 48.71 -5.20
CA GLU A 573 14.52 50.08 -5.73
C GLU A 573 15.67 50.99 -5.25
N ARG A 574 16.44 50.57 -4.22
CA ARG A 574 17.49 51.40 -3.62
C ARG A 574 18.84 51.23 -4.33
N GLU A 575 19.08 52.03 -5.36
CA GLU A 575 20.31 52.09 -6.17
C GLU A 575 21.62 51.95 -5.37
N THR A 576 21.76 52.68 -4.25
CA THR A 576 22.98 52.71 -3.42
C THR A 576 23.41 51.35 -2.88
N PHE A 577 22.47 50.41 -2.76
CA PHE A 577 22.79 49.06 -2.29
C PHE A 577 23.53 48.23 -3.37
N PHE A 578 23.28 48.50 -4.65
CA PHE A 578 23.71 47.67 -5.77
C PHE A 578 24.96 48.18 -6.49
N GLU A 579 25.40 49.42 -6.22
CA GLU A 579 26.64 49.99 -6.76
C GLU A 579 27.87 49.07 -6.72
N PRO A 580 28.12 48.29 -5.64
CA PRO A 580 29.30 47.43 -5.56
C PRO A 580 29.25 46.18 -6.46
N ILE A 581 28.10 45.86 -7.05
CA ILE A 581 27.89 44.62 -7.82
C ILE A 581 27.54 44.99 -9.26
N PRO A 582 28.52 45.02 -10.20
CA PRO A 582 28.30 45.44 -11.58
C PRO A 582 27.11 44.77 -12.26
N LEU A 583 26.96 43.45 -12.04
CA LEU A 583 25.85 42.65 -12.57
C LEU A 583 24.47 43.22 -12.20
N LEU A 584 24.27 43.60 -10.93
CA LEU A 584 22.98 44.08 -10.44
C LEU A 584 22.79 45.58 -10.68
N ARG A 585 23.87 46.36 -10.70
CA ARG A 585 23.83 47.80 -10.97
C ARG A 585 23.19 48.11 -12.34
N GLU A 586 23.54 47.34 -13.36
CA GLU A 586 23.03 47.51 -14.73
C GLU A 586 21.58 47.04 -14.92
N MET A 587 21.01 46.32 -13.95
CA MET A 587 19.65 45.82 -14.00
C MET A 587 18.63 46.86 -13.50
N THR A 588 17.44 46.85 -14.09
CA THR A 588 16.28 47.62 -13.60
C THR A 588 15.84 47.15 -12.20
N PRO A 589 15.11 47.97 -11.41
CA PRO A 589 14.60 47.56 -10.11
C PRO A 589 13.77 46.26 -10.15
N GLN A 590 13.00 46.04 -11.22
CA GLN A 590 12.19 44.83 -11.39
C GLN A 590 13.05 43.58 -11.67
N GLU A 591 14.09 43.72 -12.49
CA GLU A 591 15.05 42.63 -12.74
C GLU A 591 15.84 42.28 -11.48
N ARG A 592 16.30 43.29 -10.72
CA ARG A 592 16.93 43.11 -9.41
C ARG A 592 16.01 42.33 -8.47
N TYR A 593 14.74 42.74 -8.37
CA TYR A 593 13.74 42.04 -7.55
C TYR A 593 13.61 40.57 -7.94
N ASN A 594 13.47 40.27 -9.24
CA ASN A 594 13.31 38.90 -9.73
C ASN A 594 14.54 38.04 -9.40
N VAL A 595 15.76 38.56 -9.62
CA VAL A 595 17.00 37.84 -9.31
C VAL A 595 17.11 37.55 -7.81
N LEU A 596 16.89 38.56 -6.95
CA LEU A 596 16.97 38.38 -5.50
C LEU A 596 15.90 37.42 -4.98
N LEU A 597 14.68 37.48 -5.53
CA LEU A 597 13.60 36.55 -5.21
C LEU A 597 14.00 35.10 -5.53
N GLN A 598 14.61 34.85 -6.69
CA GLN A 598 15.10 33.52 -7.09
C GLN A 598 16.24 33.04 -6.18
N VAL A 599 17.16 33.92 -5.79
CA VAL A 599 18.23 33.60 -4.83
C VAL A 599 17.63 33.21 -3.47
N LEU A 600 16.74 34.02 -2.90
CA LEU A 600 16.14 33.75 -1.59
C LEU A 600 15.25 32.49 -1.62
N ASN A 601 14.50 32.26 -2.71
CA ASN A 601 13.76 31.02 -2.92
C ASN A 601 14.68 29.81 -2.99
N PHE A 602 15.87 29.93 -3.60
CA PHE A 602 16.85 28.86 -3.62
C PHE A 602 17.33 28.51 -2.21
N PHE A 603 17.63 29.51 -1.36
CA PHE A 603 17.97 29.27 0.05
C PHE A 603 16.83 28.57 0.79
N ARG A 604 15.60 29.08 0.64
CA ARG A 604 14.41 28.53 1.29
C ARG A 604 14.16 27.07 0.92
N THR A 605 14.10 26.80 -0.38
CA THR A 605 13.83 25.46 -0.92
C THR A 605 14.97 24.48 -0.67
N SER A 606 16.18 24.97 -0.35
CA SER A 606 17.33 24.16 0.10
C SER A 606 17.35 23.92 1.62
N TYR A 607 16.32 24.33 2.35
CA TYR A 607 16.23 24.21 3.81
C TYR A 607 17.39 24.90 4.56
N ALA A 608 17.85 26.02 4.04
CA ALA A 608 18.92 26.81 4.66
C ALA A 608 18.33 27.88 5.57
N PHE A 609 17.70 27.48 6.67
CA PHE A 609 16.94 28.35 7.56
C PHE A 609 17.71 28.79 8.80
N GLU A 610 17.57 30.05 9.13
CA GLU A 610 17.99 30.65 10.39
C GLU A 610 16.74 30.90 11.25
N TYR A 611 16.51 30.00 12.22
CA TYR A 611 15.41 30.12 13.18
C TYR A 611 15.74 29.37 14.46
N TYR A 612 15.65 30.05 15.60
CA TYR A 612 16.15 29.55 16.89
C TYR A 612 15.57 28.19 17.31
N LYS A 613 14.33 27.84 16.94
CA LYS A 613 13.75 26.51 17.25
C LYS A 613 14.32 25.37 16.41
N LEU A 614 14.95 25.67 15.27
CA LEU A 614 15.59 24.68 14.39
C LEU A 614 17.12 24.67 14.53
N THR A 615 17.69 25.72 15.13
CA THR A 615 19.12 25.87 15.42
C THR A 615 19.38 25.70 16.92
N ASP A 616 19.39 26.79 17.68
CA ASP A 616 19.89 26.85 19.07
C ASP A 616 19.04 26.03 20.06
N LYS A 617 17.71 26.07 19.92
CA LYS A 617 16.73 25.40 20.78
C LYS A 617 16.13 24.13 20.17
N ARG A 618 16.80 23.53 19.19
CA ARG A 618 16.27 22.35 18.48
C ARG A 618 16.00 21.18 19.40
N VAL A 619 16.97 20.83 20.25
CA VAL A 619 16.86 19.68 21.19
C VAL A 619 15.78 19.95 22.23
N GLU A 620 15.74 21.15 22.82
CA GLU A 620 14.68 21.55 23.77
C GLU A 620 13.28 21.47 23.14
N THR A 621 13.16 21.91 21.88
CA THR A 621 11.90 21.82 21.14
C THR A 621 11.52 20.35 20.91
N GLU A 622 12.45 19.52 20.44
CA GLU A 622 12.22 18.08 20.24
C GLU A 622 11.77 17.37 21.52
N GLU A 623 12.44 17.62 22.64
CA GLU A 623 12.08 17.05 23.96
C GLU A 623 10.69 17.51 24.41
N ARG A 624 10.36 18.80 24.27
CA ARG A 624 9.02 19.32 24.59
C ARG A 624 7.94 18.60 23.78
N LEU A 625 8.16 18.44 22.47
CA LEU A 625 7.21 17.76 21.58
C LEU A 625 7.01 16.30 21.99
N LYS A 626 8.10 15.55 22.23
CA LYS A 626 8.03 14.14 22.64
C LYS A 626 7.37 13.92 24.00
N ASN A 627 7.58 14.85 24.94
CA ASN A 627 7.01 14.79 26.28
C ASN A 627 5.52 15.12 26.32
N ARG A 628 5.07 16.09 25.50
CA ARG A 628 3.70 16.62 25.57
C ARG A 628 2.74 16.01 24.54
N LEU A 629 3.24 15.63 23.37
CA LEU A 629 2.43 15.03 22.30
C LEU A 629 2.47 13.50 22.40
N ASP A 630 1.34 12.87 22.07
CA ASP A 630 1.21 11.41 22.08
C ASP A 630 1.65 10.82 20.73
N GLU A 631 2.66 9.95 20.75
CA GLU A 631 3.20 9.29 19.56
C GLU A 631 2.22 8.36 18.84
N ASN A 632 1.12 7.96 19.50
CA ASN A 632 0.07 7.14 18.90
C ASN A 632 -1.00 7.97 18.15
N LYS A 633 -0.92 9.31 18.24
CA LYS A 633 -1.85 10.24 17.59
C LYS A 633 -1.26 10.81 16.32
N LEU A 634 -2.09 11.43 15.49
CA LEU A 634 -1.66 11.94 14.18
C LEU A 634 -0.71 13.15 14.31
N TRP A 635 -0.91 13.96 15.35
CA TRP A 635 -0.24 15.26 15.48
C TRP A 635 0.92 15.20 16.47
N SER A 636 1.91 14.36 16.19
CA SER A 636 3.11 14.18 17.00
C SER A 636 4.34 13.88 16.14
N LEU A 637 5.52 13.89 16.77
CA LEU A 637 6.71 13.26 16.21
C LEU A 637 6.63 11.76 16.45
N GLU A 638 7.17 10.96 15.53
CA GLU A 638 7.40 9.54 15.80
C GLU A 638 8.51 9.36 16.85
N GLN A 639 8.57 8.20 17.50
CA GLN A 639 9.49 7.91 18.60
C GLN A 639 10.96 8.19 18.22
N ASP A 640 11.36 7.75 17.03
CA ASP A 640 12.71 7.91 16.49
C ASP A 640 12.87 9.14 15.58
N GLU A 641 11.80 9.89 15.33
CA GLU A 641 11.84 11.09 14.52
C GLU A 641 12.60 12.20 15.26
N LYS A 642 13.46 12.91 14.51
CA LYS A 642 14.22 14.06 15.00
C LYS A 642 13.93 15.28 14.15
N ILE A 643 14.08 16.46 14.73
CA ILE A 643 13.99 17.71 13.97
C ILE A 643 15.26 17.84 13.11
N ASP A 644 15.09 17.97 11.80
CA ASP A 644 16.15 18.14 10.81
C ASP A 644 16.91 19.44 11.06
N SER A 645 18.24 19.36 11.04
CA SER A 645 19.09 20.54 11.07
C SER A 645 19.05 21.29 9.74
N PRO A 646 18.86 22.62 9.74
CA PRO A 646 18.98 23.42 8.53
C PRO A 646 20.38 23.40 7.94
N TYR A 647 20.47 23.46 6.60
CA TYR A 647 21.74 23.52 5.88
C TYR A 647 22.40 24.87 6.01
N ILE A 648 23.73 24.89 5.96
CA ILE A 648 24.54 26.09 5.76
C ILE A 648 25.00 26.12 4.30
N LEU A 649 24.66 27.18 3.57
CA LEU A 649 25.06 27.30 2.17
C LEU A 649 26.42 27.97 2.04
N LEU A 650 27.35 27.29 1.36
CA LEU A 650 28.75 27.69 1.24
C LEU A 650 29.14 27.97 -0.22
N PRO A 651 29.67 29.17 -0.55
CA PRO A 651 30.26 29.46 -1.86
C PRO A 651 31.50 28.59 -2.16
N GLN A 652 32.26 28.25 -1.12
CA GLN A 652 33.48 27.45 -1.19
C GLN A 652 33.40 26.24 -0.25
N SER A 653 33.92 25.08 -0.67
CA SER A 653 33.91 23.87 0.16
C SER A 653 34.91 23.97 1.31
N VAL A 654 34.48 23.59 2.51
CA VAL A 654 35.31 23.49 3.73
C VAL A 654 35.88 22.09 3.95
N GLY A 655 35.59 21.13 3.05
CA GLY A 655 35.99 19.73 3.22
C GLY A 655 35.20 19.02 4.31
N GLU A 656 35.83 18.10 5.05
CA GLU A 656 35.17 17.39 6.15
C GLU A 656 34.92 18.35 7.32
N THR A 657 33.67 18.41 7.80
CA THR A 657 33.24 19.27 8.91
C THR A 657 33.09 18.45 10.19
N SER A 658 33.07 19.13 11.34
CA SER A 658 32.81 18.49 12.63
C SER A 658 31.49 17.72 12.63
N TYR A 659 31.44 16.58 13.34
CA TYR A 659 30.23 15.79 13.54
C TYR A 659 29.09 16.69 14.07
N ARG A 660 28.09 16.98 13.21
CA ARG A 660 26.80 17.71 13.42
C ARG A 660 26.52 18.91 12.48
N LEU A 661 27.43 19.31 11.59
CA LEU A 661 27.16 20.38 10.62
C LEU A 661 26.70 19.83 9.27
N TYR A 662 25.60 20.39 8.75
CA TYR A 662 25.06 20.05 7.43
C TYR A 662 25.29 21.21 6.48
N THR A 663 26.14 21.01 5.47
CA THR A 663 26.52 22.06 4.51
C THR A 663 26.10 21.68 3.10
N ALA A 664 25.73 22.67 2.28
CA ALA A 664 25.49 22.50 0.85
C ALA A 664 26.16 23.62 0.05
N SER A 665 26.56 23.33 -1.20
CA SER A 665 27.32 24.29 -2.00
C SER A 665 26.40 25.23 -2.79
N ILE A 666 26.75 26.52 -2.77
CA ILE A 666 26.26 27.56 -3.69
C ILE A 666 27.36 28.05 -4.66
N GLY A 667 28.49 27.34 -4.73
CA GLY A 667 29.63 27.68 -5.58
C GLY A 667 29.41 27.44 -7.08
N THR A 668 30.48 27.51 -7.86
CA THR A 668 30.46 27.56 -9.34
C THR A 668 29.76 26.39 -10.04
N GLN A 669 29.68 25.21 -9.41
CA GLN A 669 29.04 24.01 -9.96
C GLN A 669 27.62 23.78 -9.43
N SER A 670 27.19 24.56 -8.43
CA SER A 670 25.84 24.50 -7.88
C SER A 670 24.80 25.01 -8.88
N TYR A 671 23.53 24.72 -8.66
CA TYR A 671 22.45 25.30 -9.46
C TYR A 671 22.44 26.84 -9.39
N LEU A 672 22.67 27.41 -8.20
CA LEU A 672 22.75 28.87 -8.02
C LEU A 672 23.94 29.48 -8.76
N GLY A 673 25.11 28.85 -8.69
CA GLY A 673 26.29 29.30 -9.43
C GLY A 673 26.11 29.22 -10.95
N LYS A 674 25.46 28.16 -11.44
CA LYS A 674 25.09 28.04 -12.87
C LYS A 674 24.08 29.12 -13.27
N TYR A 675 23.09 29.41 -12.43
CA TYR A 675 22.11 30.48 -12.67
C TYR A 675 22.77 31.85 -12.78
N ILE A 676 23.62 32.22 -11.81
CA ILE A 676 24.32 33.51 -11.82
C ILE A 676 25.27 33.62 -13.01
N ARG A 677 25.97 32.54 -13.39
CA ARG A 677 26.79 32.52 -14.61
C ARG A 677 25.95 32.85 -15.85
N ARG A 678 24.75 32.26 -15.99
CA ARG A 678 23.86 32.55 -17.13
C ARG A 678 23.39 34.01 -17.15
N LEU A 679 23.13 34.61 -16.00
CA LEU A 679 22.80 36.04 -15.91
C LEU A 679 23.96 36.90 -16.41
N THR A 680 25.21 36.56 -16.05
CA THR A 680 26.39 37.30 -16.51
C THR A 680 26.62 37.16 -18.02
N SER A 681 26.36 35.99 -18.61
CA SER A 681 26.51 35.76 -20.05
C SER A 681 25.53 36.56 -20.91
N ARG A 682 24.38 36.96 -20.36
CA ARG A 682 23.35 37.74 -21.05
C ARG A 682 23.59 39.25 -20.99
N ASN A 683 24.47 39.72 -20.10
CA ASN A 683 24.85 41.12 -19.98
C ASN A 683 26.16 41.40 -20.73
N ALA A 684 26.42 42.67 -21.08
CA ALA A 684 27.50 43.09 -21.97
C ALA A 684 28.93 42.75 -21.48
N SER A 685 29.09 42.29 -20.23
CA SER A 685 30.39 42.00 -19.60
C SER A 685 30.94 40.58 -19.86
N GLY A 686 30.19 39.69 -20.50
CA GLY A 686 30.60 38.31 -20.77
C GLY A 686 30.49 37.35 -19.57
N ALA A 687 30.65 36.05 -19.82
CA ALA A 687 30.43 35.00 -18.82
C ALA A 687 31.54 34.94 -17.76
N LEU A 688 31.18 35.01 -16.48
CA LEU A 688 32.13 34.88 -15.36
C LEU A 688 32.45 33.41 -15.02
N HIS A 689 33.72 33.13 -14.72
CA HIS A 689 34.22 31.80 -14.42
C HIS A 689 35.05 31.77 -13.12
N GLY A 690 35.27 30.56 -12.58
CA GLY A 690 36.18 30.35 -11.45
C GLY A 690 35.90 31.22 -10.22
N ASP A 691 36.94 31.87 -9.72
CA ASP A 691 36.92 32.68 -8.49
C ASP A 691 36.15 33.99 -8.65
N ASP A 692 36.07 34.55 -9.87
CA ASP A 692 35.29 35.77 -10.14
C ASP A 692 33.80 35.52 -9.89
N LEU A 693 33.30 34.36 -10.31
CA LEU A 693 31.92 33.96 -10.07
C LEU A 693 31.64 33.75 -8.57
N ILE A 694 32.60 33.18 -7.82
CA ILE A 694 32.49 33.01 -6.37
C ILE A 694 32.41 34.39 -5.70
N THR A 695 33.25 35.33 -6.10
CA THR A 695 33.28 36.71 -5.58
C THR A 695 31.93 37.40 -5.78
N VAL A 696 31.29 37.24 -6.94
CA VAL A 696 29.94 37.76 -7.19
C VAL A 696 28.89 37.10 -6.29
N ILE A 697 28.94 35.78 -6.12
CA ILE A 697 28.03 35.05 -5.23
C ILE A 697 28.16 35.56 -3.78
N GLU A 698 29.39 35.71 -3.28
CA GLU A 698 29.69 36.23 -1.95
C GLU A 698 29.21 37.68 -1.78
N SER A 699 29.38 38.50 -2.82
CA SER A 699 28.90 39.89 -2.83
C SER A 699 27.38 39.96 -2.76
N ILE A 700 26.67 39.11 -3.52
CA ILE A 700 25.19 39.01 -3.46
C ILE A 700 24.73 38.53 -2.07
N CYS A 701 25.42 37.55 -1.46
CA CYS A 701 25.06 37.07 -0.12
C CYS A 701 25.30 38.15 0.94
N SER A 702 26.43 38.86 0.87
CA SER A 702 26.75 39.99 1.77
C SER A 702 25.76 41.14 1.62
N LEU A 703 25.30 41.39 0.39
CA LEU A 703 24.26 42.37 0.10
C LEU A 703 22.91 41.98 0.75
N LEU A 704 22.51 40.71 0.63
CA LEU A 704 21.29 40.20 1.24
C LEU A 704 21.38 40.15 2.78
N GLU A 705 22.57 39.97 3.34
CA GLU A 705 22.81 40.09 4.79
C GLU A 705 22.66 41.54 5.26
N ARG A 706 23.22 42.52 4.53
CA ARG A 706 22.98 43.96 4.76
C ARG A 706 21.50 44.34 4.68
N GLY A 707 20.76 43.69 3.78
CA GLY A 707 19.30 43.82 3.66
C GLY A 707 18.50 43.06 4.72
N HIS A 708 19.18 42.38 5.66
CA HIS A 708 18.58 41.57 6.72
C HIS A 708 17.79 40.32 6.26
N PHE A 709 18.06 39.82 5.06
CA PHE A 709 17.47 38.57 4.55
C PHE A 709 18.30 37.33 4.88
N LEU A 710 19.63 37.46 4.93
CA LEU A 710 20.54 36.37 5.28
C LEU A 710 21.25 36.64 6.61
N ARG A 711 21.73 35.58 7.24
CA ARG A 711 22.68 35.62 8.36
C ARG A 711 23.92 34.83 7.94
N SER A 712 25.10 35.42 8.11
CA SER A 712 26.36 34.72 7.94
C SER A 712 26.82 34.01 9.21
N GLU A 713 27.53 32.89 9.04
CA GLU A 713 28.21 32.18 10.12
C GLU A 713 29.56 31.62 9.63
N LYS A 714 30.54 31.53 10.53
CA LYS A 714 31.85 30.94 10.21
C LYS A 714 31.79 29.43 10.36
N VAL A 715 32.20 28.72 9.31
CA VAL A 715 32.22 27.26 9.26
C VAL A 715 33.66 26.78 9.06
N SER A 716 34.14 25.96 9.99
CA SER A 716 35.48 25.39 9.95
C SER A 716 35.43 23.93 9.54
N GLY A 717 36.32 23.55 8.62
CA GLY A 717 36.52 22.16 8.19
C GLY A 717 37.97 21.89 7.81
N SER A 718 38.23 20.72 7.23
CA SER A 718 39.57 20.28 6.83
C SER A 718 40.28 21.26 5.85
N ASN A 719 39.51 22.03 5.08
CA ASN A 719 40.01 22.98 4.09
C ASN A 719 39.98 24.44 4.59
N GLY A 720 39.98 24.63 5.92
CA GLY A 720 40.00 25.93 6.57
C GLY A 720 38.61 26.46 6.94
N GLU A 721 38.57 27.72 7.38
CA GLU A 721 37.35 28.41 7.77
C GLU A 721 36.79 29.23 6.60
N LYS A 722 35.49 29.08 6.32
CA LYS A 722 34.77 29.80 5.27
C LYS A 722 33.47 30.39 5.82
N THR A 723 32.99 31.44 5.17
CA THR A 723 31.70 32.07 5.51
C THR A 723 30.57 31.30 4.84
N GLY A 724 29.61 30.84 5.63
CA GLY A 724 28.35 30.26 5.15
C GLY A 724 27.17 31.16 5.47
N TYR A 725 26.03 30.90 4.81
CA TYR A 725 24.84 31.74 4.90
C TYR A 725 23.58 30.91 5.12
N ARG A 726 22.63 31.47 5.89
CA ARG A 726 21.27 30.98 6.10
C ARG A 726 20.25 32.09 5.90
N LEU A 727 19.04 31.70 5.50
CA LEU A 727 17.88 32.58 5.30
C LEU A 727 17.17 32.85 6.62
N ARG A 728 17.02 34.13 6.94
CA ARG A 728 16.25 34.60 8.08
C ARG A 728 14.76 34.39 7.88
N ILE A 729 14.17 33.49 8.66
CA ILE A 729 12.75 33.13 8.53
C ILE A 729 11.81 34.29 8.88
N ASP A 730 12.23 35.19 9.77
CA ASP A 730 11.50 36.42 10.12
C ASP A 730 11.37 37.41 8.95
N SER A 731 12.20 37.26 7.90
CA SER A 731 12.03 38.02 6.67
C SER A 731 10.92 37.49 5.76
N ILE A 732 10.34 36.33 6.06
CA ILE A 732 9.37 35.63 5.19
C ILE A 732 7.93 35.93 5.62
N TYR A 733 7.04 36.06 4.64
CA TYR A 733 5.59 35.95 4.84
C TYR A 733 4.96 34.98 3.85
N TRP A 734 3.91 34.30 4.31
CA TRP A 734 3.04 33.46 3.49
C TRP A 734 1.92 34.33 2.94
N GLU A 735 1.65 34.22 1.65
CA GLU A 735 0.62 35.00 0.95
C GLU A 735 -0.29 34.06 0.17
N LEU A 736 -1.60 34.37 0.13
CA LEU A 736 -2.55 33.57 -0.64
C LEU A 736 -2.18 33.57 -2.12
N GLY A 737 -2.03 32.38 -2.71
CA GLY A 737 -1.78 32.22 -4.14
C GLY A 737 -3.00 32.58 -5.01
N ASN A 738 -2.76 32.81 -6.30
CA ASN A 738 -3.81 33.20 -7.24
C ASN A 738 -4.65 32.03 -7.79
N GLY A 739 -4.24 30.77 -7.55
CA GLY A 739 -4.91 29.54 -7.98
C GLY A 739 -4.63 29.11 -9.42
N HIS A 740 -3.84 29.89 -10.18
CA HIS A 740 -3.66 29.72 -11.62
C HIS A 740 -2.18 29.61 -12.04
N ASP A 741 -1.30 30.44 -11.51
CA ASP A 741 0.09 30.54 -11.96
C ASP A 741 1.05 29.97 -10.92
N VAL A 742 1.94 29.06 -11.37
CA VAL A 742 3.00 28.51 -10.54
C VAL A 742 4.30 29.26 -10.81
N VAL A 743 4.93 29.80 -9.77
CA VAL A 743 6.23 30.48 -9.89
C VAL A 743 7.30 29.49 -10.35
N ALA A 744 8.01 29.83 -11.42
CA ALA A 744 9.08 28.99 -11.97
C ALA A 744 10.37 29.07 -11.12
N ASP A 745 10.99 27.91 -10.86
CA ASP A 745 12.33 27.81 -10.25
C ASP A 745 13.39 27.96 -11.36
N GLU A 746 13.71 29.20 -11.70
CA GLU A 746 14.68 29.53 -12.76
C GLU A 746 16.11 29.16 -12.38
N VAL A 747 16.39 29.01 -11.08
CA VAL A 747 17.72 28.63 -10.61
C VAL A 747 18.04 27.20 -11.00
N ARG A 748 17.07 26.29 -10.85
CA ARG A 748 17.28 24.86 -11.08
C ARG A 748 16.78 24.37 -12.44
N ILE A 749 15.81 25.05 -13.03
CA ILE A 749 15.27 24.70 -14.36
C ILE A 749 15.94 25.59 -15.41
N GLN A 750 16.56 24.96 -16.40
CA GLN A 750 17.04 25.63 -17.59
C GLN A 750 16.05 25.43 -18.73
N SER A 751 15.77 26.48 -19.48
CA SER A 751 14.92 26.43 -20.66
C SER A 751 15.50 27.30 -21.77
N MET A 752 15.39 26.80 -22.99
CA MET A 752 15.74 27.48 -24.25
C MET A 752 14.68 28.55 -24.58
N ASN A 753 13.39 28.16 -24.54
CA ASN A 753 12.26 29.02 -24.89
C ASN A 753 11.84 30.03 -23.78
N GLY A 754 12.75 30.50 -22.94
CA GLY A 754 12.44 31.40 -21.82
C GLY A 754 11.80 30.71 -20.60
N ALA A 755 11.09 31.45 -19.74
CA ALA A 755 10.54 30.93 -18.48
C ALA A 755 9.45 29.86 -18.75
N VAL A 756 9.64 28.67 -18.17
CA VAL A 756 8.72 27.55 -18.36
C VAL A 756 7.43 27.81 -17.59
N ARG A 757 6.33 28.01 -18.31
CA ARG A 757 5.00 28.11 -17.71
C ARG A 757 4.56 26.74 -17.20
N ARG A 758 4.05 26.69 -15.97
CA ARG A 758 3.50 25.49 -15.36
C ARG A 758 2.10 25.77 -14.85
N THR A 759 1.18 24.87 -15.17
CA THR A 759 -0.17 24.88 -14.61
C THR A 759 -0.19 24.07 -13.32
N PRO A 760 -0.97 24.50 -12.31
CA PRO A 760 -1.11 23.76 -11.06
C PRO A 760 -1.83 22.43 -11.29
N ASN A 761 -1.56 21.45 -10.44
CA ASN A 761 -2.31 20.20 -10.47
C ASN A 761 -3.74 20.43 -9.94
N ASP A 762 -4.74 20.26 -10.81
CA ASP A 762 -6.14 20.52 -10.50
C ASP A 762 -6.71 19.68 -9.36
N PHE A 763 -6.33 18.39 -9.28
CA PHE A 763 -6.79 17.51 -8.22
C PHE A 763 -6.30 17.99 -6.85
N PHE A 764 -5.00 18.22 -6.71
CA PHE A 764 -4.41 18.67 -5.44
C PHE A 764 -4.84 20.09 -5.08
N ARG A 765 -5.02 20.98 -6.07
CA ARG A 765 -5.62 22.30 -5.85
C ARG A 765 -6.99 22.17 -5.20
N LYS A 766 -7.89 21.35 -5.77
CA LYS A 766 -9.23 21.11 -5.20
C LYS A 766 -9.17 20.38 -3.85
N PHE A 767 -8.24 19.45 -3.68
CA PHE A 767 -8.05 18.68 -2.45
C PHE A 767 -7.61 19.56 -1.27
N TYR A 768 -6.63 20.45 -1.47
CA TYR A 768 -6.19 21.38 -0.42
C TYR A 768 -7.20 22.49 -0.15
N GLN A 769 -8.10 22.80 -1.09
CA GLN A 769 -9.20 23.73 -0.84
C GLN A 769 -10.36 23.12 -0.03
N GLN A 770 -10.37 21.80 0.22
CA GLN A 770 -11.42 21.16 1.00
C GLN A 770 -11.47 21.71 2.42
N ASN A 771 -12.66 21.80 3.02
CA ASN A 771 -12.79 22.14 4.44
C ASN A 771 -12.85 20.85 5.27
N PHE A 772 -11.71 20.41 5.80
CA PHE A 772 -11.65 19.18 6.60
C PHE A 772 -12.39 19.30 7.95
N SER A 773 -12.54 20.51 8.50
CA SER A 773 -13.33 20.70 9.73
C SER A 773 -14.81 20.36 9.55
N ALA A 774 -15.35 20.49 8.32
CA ALA A 774 -16.75 20.16 8.02
C ALA A 774 -17.07 18.66 8.15
N PHE A 775 -16.05 17.79 8.21
CA PHE A 775 -16.27 16.35 8.42
C PHE A 775 -16.75 16.05 9.84
N GLY A 776 -16.52 16.96 10.79
CA GLY A 776 -16.91 16.83 12.20
C GLY A 776 -16.16 15.73 12.95
N LYS A 777 -15.07 15.19 12.37
CA LYS A 777 -14.17 14.21 12.97
C LYS A 777 -12.83 14.21 12.25
N THR A 778 -11.80 13.72 12.92
CA THR A 778 -10.48 13.50 12.31
C THR A 778 -10.47 12.25 11.44
N LEU A 779 -9.97 12.40 10.20
CA LEU A 779 -9.92 11.32 9.22
C LEU A 779 -8.69 10.44 9.47
N SER A 780 -8.91 9.32 10.18
CA SER A 780 -7.86 8.39 10.57
C SER A 780 -8.04 6.98 9.99
N GLY A 781 -6.91 6.33 9.72
CA GLY A 781 -6.81 4.95 9.28
C GLY A 781 -6.08 4.09 10.31
N ARG A 782 -6.57 2.87 10.54
CA ARG A 782 -5.92 1.87 11.41
C ARG A 782 -5.90 0.51 10.74
N GLU A 783 -4.90 -0.30 11.06
CA GLU A 783 -4.80 -1.67 10.58
C GLU A 783 -5.55 -2.65 11.50
N HIS A 784 -5.96 -3.78 10.97
CA HIS A 784 -6.50 -4.89 11.75
C HIS A 784 -5.89 -6.20 11.23
N THR A 785 -4.89 -6.71 11.96
CA THR A 785 -4.12 -7.88 11.54
C THR A 785 -3.90 -8.85 12.70
N GLY A 786 -3.51 -10.08 12.37
CA GLY A 786 -3.21 -11.13 13.34
C GLY A 786 -1.98 -10.85 14.21
N GLN A 787 -1.20 -9.79 13.93
CA GLN A 787 0.00 -9.42 14.69
C GLN A 787 -0.32 -8.50 15.87
N LEU A 788 -1.48 -7.83 15.84
CA LEU A 788 -1.91 -6.96 16.93
C LEU A 788 -2.24 -7.80 18.15
N ASN A 789 -1.95 -7.27 19.34
CA ASN A 789 -2.40 -7.90 20.57
C ASN A 789 -3.93 -7.81 20.70
N HIS A 790 -4.50 -8.57 21.65
CA HIS A 790 -5.95 -8.67 21.81
C HIS A 790 -6.60 -7.33 22.20
N GLU A 791 -5.97 -6.57 23.11
CA GLU A 791 -6.49 -5.29 23.60
C GLU A 791 -6.57 -4.23 22.49
N GLN A 792 -5.53 -4.11 21.67
CA GLN A 792 -5.48 -3.20 20.52
C GLN A 792 -6.55 -3.53 19.46
N ARG A 793 -6.86 -4.82 19.25
CA ARG A 793 -7.94 -5.21 18.32
C ARG A 793 -9.29 -4.74 18.84
N ILE A 794 -9.58 -5.00 20.12
CA ILE A 794 -10.83 -4.56 20.76
C ILE A 794 -10.96 -3.03 20.70
N GLU A 795 -9.88 -2.30 21.01
CA GLU A 795 -9.85 -0.84 20.94
C GLU A 795 -10.20 -0.34 19.52
N ARG A 796 -9.57 -0.92 18.50
CA ARG A 796 -9.79 -0.54 17.09
C ARG A 796 -11.18 -0.95 16.59
N GLU A 797 -11.69 -2.11 17.00
CA GLU A 797 -13.05 -2.53 16.70
C GLU A 797 -14.08 -1.56 17.30
N ASN A 798 -13.87 -1.13 18.55
CA ASN A 798 -14.73 -0.17 19.23
C ASN A 798 -14.65 1.23 18.60
N GLY A 799 -13.44 1.73 18.33
CA GLY A 799 -13.23 3.02 17.65
C GLY A 799 -13.80 3.03 16.23
N PHE A 800 -13.74 1.90 15.51
CA PHE A 800 -14.40 1.76 14.20
C PHE A 800 -15.93 1.70 14.34
N ARG A 801 -16.45 1.02 15.36
CA ARG A 801 -17.90 0.98 15.63
C ARG A 801 -18.44 2.38 15.91
N GLN A 802 -17.76 3.17 16.74
CA GLN A 802 -18.11 4.55 17.10
C GLN A 802 -17.87 5.55 15.95
N GLY A 803 -17.03 5.19 14.96
CA GLY A 803 -16.73 5.99 13.78
C GLY A 803 -15.56 6.95 13.94
N ASP A 804 -14.81 6.87 15.05
CA ASP A 804 -13.56 7.59 15.29
C ASP A 804 -12.46 7.16 14.30
N ILE A 805 -12.47 5.87 13.93
CA ILE A 805 -11.64 5.33 12.86
C ILE A 805 -12.44 5.42 11.56
N SER A 806 -11.94 6.20 10.60
CA SER A 806 -12.61 6.43 9.32
C SER A 806 -12.37 5.30 8.32
N ALA A 807 -11.19 4.68 8.36
CA ALA A 807 -10.85 3.54 7.52
C ALA A 807 -10.14 2.44 8.32
N LEU A 808 -10.68 1.22 8.30
CA LEU A 808 -10.04 0.05 8.91
C LEU A 808 -9.46 -0.84 7.80
N PHE A 809 -8.13 -0.93 7.73
CA PHE A 809 -7.42 -1.75 6.76
C PHE A 809 -7.13 -3.12 7.35
N CYS A 810 -7.86 -4.13 6.92
CA CYS A 810 -7.85 -5.45 7.54
C CYS A 810 -7.25 -6.52 6.63
N SER A 811 -6.51 -7.45 7.25
CA SER A 811 -6.19 -8.72 6.62
C SER A 811 -7.43 -9.64 6.59
N PRO A 812 -7.32 -10.93 6.20
CA PRO A 812 -8.41 -11.90 6.35
C PRO A 812 -8.95 -12.09 7.78
N THR A 813 -8.40 -11.40 8.79
CA THR A 813 -8.87 -11.44 10.18
C THR A 813 -10.29 -10.93 10.35
N MET A 814 -10.74 -10.03 9.48
CA MET A 814 -12.11 -9.48 9.49
C MET A 814 -13.02 -10.19 8.48
N GLU A 815 -12.53 -11.24 7.78
CA GLU A 815 -13.38 -12.05 6.89
C GLU A 815 -14.42 -12.86 7.66
N LEU A 816 -14.12 -13.16 8.93
CA LEU A 816 -14.87 -14.03 9.83
C LEU A 816 -15.05 -13.35 11.19
N GLY A 817 -16.17 -13.60 11.86
CA GLY A 817 -16.25 -13.44 13.33
C GLY A 817 -16.57 -12.07 13.95
N ILE A 818 -16.68 -10.95 13.20
CA ILE A 818 -17.04 -9.64 13.79
C ILE A 818 -18.31 -9.05 13.17
N ASP A 819 -19.27 -8.69 14.03
CA ASP A 819 -20.50 -8.01 13.64
C ASP A 819 -20.38 -6.49 13.80
N ILE A 820 -20.39 -5.78 12.66
CA ILE A 820 -20.45 -4.32 12.59
C ILE A 820 -21.84 -4.01 12.03
N ARG A 821 -22.81 -3.75 12.92
CA ARG A 821 -24.24 -3.62 12.58
C ARG A 821 -24.53 -2.58 11.48
N GLU A 822 -23.71 -1.54 11.36
CA GLU A 822 -23.92 -0.40 10.44
C GLU A 822 -22.67 -0.16 9.60
N LEU A 823 -22.49 -0.99 8.56
CA LEU A 823 -21.45 -0.81 7.56
C LEU A 823 -22.08 -0.80 6.16
N ASN A 824 -21.94 0.32 5.46
CA ASN A 824 -22.47 0.49 4.10
C ASN A 824 -21.40 0.30 3.02
N VAL A 825 -20.11 0.35 3.38
CA VAL A 825 -19.03 0.36 2.39
C VAL A 825 -17.95 -0.66 2.74
N VAL A 826 -17.65 -1.53 1.77
CA VAL A 826 -16.47 -2.41 1.80
C VAL A 826 -15.61 -2.14 0.57
N HIS A 827 -14.31 -2.01 0.79
CA HIS A 827 -13.28 -1.90 -0.23
C HIS A 827 -12.47 -3.19 -0.27
N MET A 828 -12.22 -3.71 -1.47
CA MET A 828 -11.21 -4.73 -1.70
C MET A 828 -10.00 -4.09 -2.40
N ARG A 829 -8.86 -4.04 -1.72
CA ARG A 829 -7.62 -3.45 -2.28
C ARG A 829 -7.09 -4.24 -3.48
N ASN A 830 -7.48 -5.49 -3.60
CA ASN A 830 -7.24 -6.37 -4.74
C ASN A 830 -8.43 -7.30 -4.91
N VAL A 831 -8.58 -7.90 -6.08
CA VAL A 831 -9.59 -8.95 -6.29
C VAL A 831 -9.28 -10.13 -5.35
N PRO A 832 -10.21 -10.55 -4.48
CA PRO A 832 -10.01 -11.71 -3.61
C PRO A 832 -9.72 -12.98 -4.42
N PRO A 833 -8.94 -13.93 -3.89
CA PRO A 833 -8.48 -15.10 -4.67
C PRO A 833 -9.61 -15.98 -5.20
N ASN A 834 -10.73 -16.06 -4.46
CA ASN A 834 -11.86 -16.91 -4.81
C ASN A 834 -13.19 -16.15 -4.56
N PRO A 835 -14.26 -16.50 -5.29
CA PRO A 835 -15.58 -15.92 -5.06
C PRO A 835 -16.15 -16.11 -3.65
N ALA A 836 -15.78 -17.20 -2.96
CA ALA A 836 -16.17 -17.42 -1.56
C ALA A 836 -15.62 -16.33 -0.63
N ASN A 837 -14.34 -15.97 -0.77
CA ASN A 837 -13.73 -14.86 0.00
C ASN A 837 -14.40 -13.54 -0.35
N TYR A 838 -14.69 -13.30 -1.63
CA TYR A 838 -15.42 -12.11 -2.06
C TYR A 838 -16.80 -12.01 -1.41
N ALA A 839 -17.58 -13.09 -1.41
CA ALA A 839 -18.91 -13.15 -0.80
C ALA A 839 -18.85 -12.89 0.72
N GLN A 840 -17.88 -13.47 1.43
CA GLN A 840 -17.70 -13.22 2.88
C GLN A 840 -17.34 -11.78 3.19
N ARG A 841 -16.37 -11.21 2.46
CA ARG A 841 -15.90 -9.84 2.66
C ARG A 841 -16.99 -8.82 2.29
N SER A 842 -17.67 -9.01 1.16
CA SER A 842 -18.80 -8.16 0.73
C SER A 842 -20.03 -8.34 1.64
N GLY A 843 -20.17 -9.50 2.28
CA GLY A 843 -21.16 -9.81 3.32
C GLY A 843 -21.00 -9.00 4.62
N ARG A 844 -19.90 -8.26 4.78
CA ARG A 844 -19.68 -7.38 5.93
C ARG A 844 -20.47 -6.07 5.83
N ALA A 845 -20.80 -5.64 4.62
CA ALA A 845 -21.68 -4.48 4.40
C ALA A 845 -23.11 -4.90 4.08
N GLY A 846 -24.07 -4.05 4.46
CA GLY A 846 -25.50 -4.22 4.17
C GLY A 846 -26.19 -5.32 4.99
N ARG A 847 -25.78 -5.53 6.26
CA ARG A 847 -26.33 -6.59 7.14
C ARG A 847 -27.73 -6.29 7.67
N SER A 848 -28.07 -5.01 7.85
CA SER A 848 -29.33 -4.54 8.43
C SER A 848 -30.41 -4.25 7.36
N GLY A 849 -30.25 -4.77 6.14
CA GLY A 849 -31.14 -4.47 5.01
C GLY A 849 -30.88 -3.12 4.32
N GLN A 850 -29.84 -2.40 4.74
CA GLN A 850 -29.40 -1.15 4.08
C GLN A 850 -28.63 -1.43 2.79
N ALA A 851 -28.68 -0.49 1.84
CA ALA A 851 -27.83 -0.56 0.67
C ALA A 851 -26.34 -0.59 1.05
N ALA A 852 -25.58 -1.31 0.24
CA ALA A 852 -24.14 -1.38 0.39
C ALA A 852 -23.40 -1.16 -0.93
N LEU A 853 -22.28 -0.47 -0.85
CA LEU A 853 -21.31 -0.30 -1.92
C LEU A 853 -20.09 -1.18 -1.65
N ILE A 854 -19.81 -2.08 -2.58
CA ILE A 854 -18.62 -2.91 -2.58
C ILE A 854 -17.80 -2.51 -3.78
N PHE A 855 -16.62 -1.94 -3.55
CA PHE A 855 -15.73 -1.58 -4.65
C PHE A 855 -14.40 -2.34 -4.55
N THR A 856 -13.93 -2.79 -5.70
CA THR A 856 -12.75 -3.65 -5.84
C THR A 856 -11.76 -3.00 -6.78
N TYR A 857 -10.53 -2.80 -6.30
CA TYR A 857 -9.44 -2.32 -7.13
C TYR A 857 -8.78 -3.49 -7.86
N CYS A 858 -8.70 -3.39 -9.19
CA CYS A 858 -8.14 -4.42 -10.05
C CYS A 858 -6.80 -3.95 -10.61
N SER A 859 -5.69 -4.56 -10.20
CA SER A 859 -4.36 -4.16 -10.69
C SER A 859 -4.11 -4.69 -12.10
N ASN A 860 -3.60 -3.83 -12.99
CA ASN A 860 -3.31 -4.22 -14.37
C ASN A 860 -2.15 -5.23 -14.47
N GLY A 861 -1.27 -5.28 -13.46
CA GLY A 861 -0.17 -6.25 -13.38
C GLY A 861 -0.59 -7.65 -12.93
N SER A 862 -1.83 -7.85 -12.47
CA SER A 862 -2.34 -9.15 -12.01
C SER A 862 -3.24 -9.76 -13.09
N PRO A 863 -2.85 -10.89 -13.74
CA PRO A 863 -3.71 -11.57 -14.70
C PRO A 863 -5.06 -11.99 -14.09
N HIS A 864 -5.04 -12.37 -12.81
CA HIS A 864 -6.23 -12.69 -12.03
C HIS A 864 -7.19 -11.49 -11.91
N ASP A 865 -6.68 -10.32 -11.54
CA ASP A 865 -7.51 -9.12 -11.36
C ASP A 865 -8.09 -8.66 -12.69
N ARG A 866 -7.30 -8.73 -13.78
CA ARG A 866 -7.75 -8.38 -15.13
C ARG A 866 -8.85 -9.30 -15.62
N ASN A 867 -8.76 -10.61 -15.36
CA ASN A 867 -9.79 -11.56 -15.73
C ASN A 867 -11.12 -11.23 -15.06
N TYR A 868 -11.12 -10.98 -13.75
CA TYR A 868 -12.33 -10.65 -13.00
C TYR A 868 -12.80 -9.20 -13.15
N PHE A 869 -11.96 -8.30 -13.67
CA PHE A 869 -12.45 -6.99 -14.14
C PHE A 869 -13.34 -7.16 -15.37
N ASN A 870 -12.92 -7.98 -16.34
CA ASN A 870 -13.69 -8.26 -17.56
C ASN A 870 -14.92 -9.13 -17.28
N GLU A 871 -14.82 -10.10 -16.36
CA GLU A 871 -15.88 -11.04 -16.01
C GLU A 871 -16.32 -10.88 -14.55
N SER A 872 -16.62 -9.65 -14.15
CA SER A 872 -16.96 -9.30 -12.75
C SER A 872 -18.17 -10.06 -12.20
N GLU A 873 -19.16 -10.34 -13.05
CA GLU A 873 -20.36 -11.12 -12.72
C GLU A 873 -20.00 -12.50 -12.14
N ARG A 874 -18.93 -13.16 -12.62
CA ARG A 874 -18.52 -14.48 -12.12
C ARG A 874 -17.99 -14.42 -10.69
N MET A 875 -17.31 -13.32 -10.32
CA MET A 875 -16.81 -13.11 -8.96
C MET A 875 -17.96 -12.84 -7.98
N VAL A 876 -18.96 -12.06 -8.41
CA VAL A 876 -20.12 -11.70 -7.56
C VAL A 876 -21.10 -12.87 -7.44
N ALA A 877 -21.40 -13.57 -8.54
CA ALA A 877 -22.34 -14.69 -8.56
C ALA A 877 -21.84 -15.92 -7.78
N GLY A 878 -20.52 -16.12 -7.74
CA GLY A 878 -19.86 -17.08 -6.88
C GLY A 878 -20.22 -18.56 -7.10
N SER A 879 -19.45 -19.23 -7.96
CA SER A 879 -19.39 -20.70 -7.93
C SER A 879 -18.50 -21.15 -6.76
N VAL A 880 -19.10 -21.58 -5.65
CA VAL A 880 -18.33 -22.15 -4.53
C VAL A 880 -18.19 -23.64 -4.75
N VAL A 881 -16.96 -24.05 -5.02
CA VAL A 881 -16.60 -25.46 -5.17
C VAL A 881 -16.57 -26.08 -3.76
N PRO A 882 -17.24 -27.22 -3.56
CA PRO A 882 -17.18 -27.92 -2.28
C PRO A 882 -15.72 -28.20 -1.87
N PRO A 883 -15.39 -28.13 -0.57
CA PRO A 883 -14.04 -28.39 -0.11
C PRO A 883 -13.65 -29.84 -0.42
N THR A 884 -12.50 -30.02 -1.08
CA THR A 884 -11.90 -31.34 -1.29
C THR A 884 -10.99 -31.68 -0.12
N ILE A 885 -11.10 -32.91 0.38
CA ILE A 885 -10.32 -33.41 1.52
C ILE A 885 -9.78 -34.78 1.13
N ASP A 886 -8.48 -34.97 1.34
CA ASP A 886 -7.81 -36.26 1.16
C ASP A 886 -7.57 -36.88 2.55
N LEU A 887 -8.30 -37.96 2.84
CA LEU A 887 -8.21 -38.70 4.10
C LEU A 887 -7.36 -39.98 3.98
N THR A 888 -6.81 -40.29 2.80
CA THR A 888 -6.00 -41.49 2.55
C THR A 888 -4.49 -41.20 2.55
N ASN A 889 -4.11 -39.96 2.84
CA ASN A 889 -2.72 -39.55 2.96
C ASN A 889 -2.02 -40.21 4.17
N GLU A 890 -1.04 -41.06 3.92
CA GLU A 890 -0.31 -41.84 4.93
C GLU A 890 0.34 -40.95 6.01
N GLU A 891 1.03 -39.87 5.61
CA GLU A 891 1.73 -39.00 6.56
C GLU A 891 0.77 -38.29 7.50
N LEU A 892 -0.40 -37.86 6.98
CA LEU A 892 -1.45 -37.25 7.77
C LEU A 892 -1.96 -38.25 8.82
N VAL A 893 -2.33 -39.45 8.39
CA VAL A 893 -2.80 -40.53 9.29
C VAL A 893 -1.74 -40.87 10.34
N LYS A 894 -0.47 -40.99 9.94
CA LYS A 894 0.66 -41.26 10.84
C LYS A 894 0.81 -40.20 11.92
N SER A 895 0.70 -38.91 11.57
CA SER A 895 0.79 -37.82 12.55
C SER A 895 -0.35 -37.86 13.58
N HIS A 896 -1.57 -38.22 13.15
CA HIS A 896 -2.71 -38.42 14.06
C HIS A 896 -2.57 -39.66 14.93
N PHE A 897 -1.94 -40.72 14.41
CA PHE A 897 -1.62 -41.93 15.19
C PHE A 897 -0.60 -41.63 16.28
N ASN A 898 0.46 -40.89 15.95
CA ASN A 898 1.44 -40.43 16.93
C ASN A 898 0.78 -39.57 18.02
N ALA A 899 -0.11 -38.66 17.65
CA ALA A 899 -0.85 -37.86 18.62
C ALA A 899 -1.82 -38.70 19.48
N TYR A 900 -2.41 -39.77 18.93
CA TYR A 900 -3.20 -40.74 19.70
C TYR A 900 -2.35 -41.50 20.72
N ILE A 901 -1.18 -42.02 20.32
CA ILE A 901 -0.23 -42.68 21.23
C ILE A 901 0.23 -41.70 22.31
N LEU A 902 0.54 -40.47 21.96
CA LEU A 902 0.99 -39.44 22.90
C LEU A 902 -0.11 -39.08 23.93
N MET A 903 -1.37 -39.03 23.51
CA MET A 903 -2.53 -38.89 24.39
C MET A 903 -2.61 -40.04 25.41
N GLU A 904 -2.46 -41.28 24.95
CA GLU A 904 -2.55 -42.49 25.78
C GLU A 904 -1.35 -42.66 26.73
N LEU A 905 -0.16 -42.20 26.33
CA LEU A 905 1.04 -42.19 27.17
C LEU A 905 0.91 -41.29 28.40
N GLY A 906 0.15 -40.19 28.30
CA GLY A 906 -0.12 -39.29 29.42
C GLY A 906 1.12 -38.65 30.03
N LEU A 907 2.12 -38.30 29.21
CA LEU A 907 3.42 -37.78 29.67
C LEU A 907 3.26 -36.55 30.59
N ARG A 908 3.74 -36.66 31.84
CA ARG A 908 3.64 -35.61 32.86
C ARG A 908 4.68 -34.50 32.69
N ASP A 909 5.85 -34.87 32.20
CA ASP A 909 7.03 -33.99 32.15
C ASP A 909 7.17 -33.23 30.83
N MET A 910 6.23 -33.35 29.88
CA MET A 910 6.23 -32.55 28.64
C MET A 910 5.67 -31.15 28.88
N GLY A 911 6.52 -30.24 29.34
CA GLY A 911 6.18 -28.87 29.65
C GLY A 911 6.13 -27.96 28.42
N SER A 912 6.84 -26.83 28.49
CA SER A 912 6.79 -25.77 27.46
C SER A 912 8.06 -25.69 26.62
N SER A 913 9.11 -26.40 27.02
CA SER A 913 10.46 -26.29 26.45
C SER A 913 11.00 -27.66 26.08
N VAL A 914 11.87 -27.71 25.09
CA VAL A 914 12.51 -28.96 24.65
C VAL A 914 13.47 -29.51 25.71
N ASP A 915 13.96 -28.69 26.65
CA ASP A 915 14.73 -29.16 27.82
C ASP A 915 13.92 -30.04 28.78
N ASP A 916 12.60 -30.00 28.70
CA ASP A 916 11.72 -30.88 29.42
C ASP A 916 11.86 -32.33 28.91
N VAL A 917 12.29 -32.50 27.64
CA VAL A 917 12.34 -33.77 26.90
C VAL A 917 13.78 -34.29 26.69
N LEU A 918 14.74 -33.40 26.42
CA LEU A 918 16.14 -33.73 26.10
C LEU A 918 17.10 -33.39 27.23
N GLU A 919 18.19 -34.15 27.34
CA GLU A 919 19.34 -33.85 28.21
C GLU A 919 20.25 -32.79 27.57
N VAL A 920 19.87 -31.51 27.70
CA VAL A 920 20.57 -30.38 27.06
C VAL A 920 22.01 -30.15 27.53
N MET A 921 22.40 -30.78 28.64
CA MET A 921 23.75 -30.72 29.21
C MET A 921 24.71 -31.76 28.60
N GLN A 922 24.19 -32.82 27.96
CA GLN A 922 25.01 -33.88 27.38
C GLN A 922 25.35 -33.59 25.91
N MET A 923 26.21 -32.59 25.68
CA MET A 923 26.72 -32.30 24.34
C MET A 923 27.84 -33.26 23.92
N PRO A 924 27.91 -33.68 22.64
CA PRO A 924 27.08 -33.24 21.52
C PRO A 924 25.80 -34.08 21.30
N GLU A 925 25.62 -35.20 21.99
CA GLU A 925 24.59 -36.20 21.68
C GLU A 925 23.16 -35.72 21.92
N LEU A 926 22.91 -34.97 23.01
CA LEU A 926 21.59 -34.44 23.39
C LEU A 926 20.48 -35.52 23.36
N PRO A 927 20.64 -36.63 24.12
CA PRO A 927 19.71 -37.74 24.11
C PRO A 927 18.36 -37.37 24.78
N LEU A 928 17.35 -38.22 24.60
CA LEU A 928 16.14 -38.17 25.43
C LEU A 928 16.52 -38.37 26.90
N LYS A 929 15.71 -37.82 27.81
CA LYS A 929 15.87 -38.12 29.23
C LYS A 929 15.70 -39.62 29.49
N PRO A 930 16.63 -40.29 30.20
CA PRO A 930 16.59 -41.74 30.39
C PRO A 930 15.28 -42.26 30.99
N ASP A 931 14.72 -41.54 31.97
CA ASP A 931 13.45 -41.92 32.61
C ASP A 931 12.26 -41.85 31.63
N LEU A 932 12.26 -40.86 30.75
CA LEU A 932 11.23 -40.69 29.72
C LEU A 932 11.34 -41.79 28.66
N GLU A 933 12.56 -42.07 28.19
CA GLU A 933 12.82 -43.11 27.21
C GLU A 933 12.42 -44.49 27.75
N ALA A 934 12.81 -44.83 28.98
CA ALA A 934 12.45 -46.08 29.63
C ALA A 934 10.94 -46.23 29.80
N TYR A 935 10.24 -45.17 30.23
CA TYR A 935 8.79 -45.18 30.37
C TYR A 935 8.07 -45.41 29.03
N ILE A 936 8.47 -44.70 27.97
CA ILE A 936 7.86 -44.87 26.64
C ILE A 936 8.10 -46.29 26.14
N GLN A 937 9.31 -46.84 26.31
CA GLN A 937 9.64 -48.20 25.89
C GLN A 937 8.78 -49.24 26.64
N GLU A 938 8.64 -49.12 27.96
CA GLU A 938 7.80 -50.01 28.76
C GLU A 938 6.33 -49.97 28.31
N GLN A 939 5.79 -48.78 28.03
CA GLN A 939 4.41 -48.67 27.55
C GLN A 939 4.25 -49.25 26.14
N LEU A 940 5.24 -49.08 25.27
CA LEU A 940 5.23 -49.67 23.92
C LEU A 940 5.20 -51.20 23.96
N ASP A 941 6.00 -51.81 24.82
CA ASP A 941 6.06 -53.26 24.97
C ASP A 941 4.70 -53.83 25.44
N ASN A 942 3.97 -53.08 26.27
CA ASN A 942 2.70 -53.52 26.85
C ASN A 942 1.46 -53.17 26.01
N ARG A 943 1.47 -52.03 25.30
CA ARG A 943 0.25 -51.43 24.71
C ARG A 943 0.28 -51.22 23.21
N ALA A 944 1.41 -51.42 22.52
CA ALA A 944 1.52 -51.14 21.08
C ALA A 944 0.45 -51.87 20.24
N TYR A 945 0.14 -53.13 20.56
CA TYR A 945 -0.91 -53.88 19.86
C TYR A 945 -2.30 -53.26 20.07
N GLN A 946 -2.63 -52.89 21.31
CA GLN A 946 -3.90 -52.26 21.63
C GLN A 946 -4.05 -50.93 20.87
N TRP A 947 -3.03 -50.08 20.91
CA TRP A 947 -3.05 -48.79 20.20
C TRP A 947 -3.17 -48.95 18.69
N ALA A 948 -2.44 -49.91 18.10
CA ALA A 948 -2.53 -50.23 16.68
C ALA A 948 -3.94 -50.68 16.29
N HIS A 949 -4.56 -51.57 17.08
CA HIS A 949 -5.91 -52.06 16.84
C HIS A 949 -6.96 -50.96 16.99
N GLU A 950 -6.95 -50.22 18.11
CA GLU A 950 -7.91 -49.15 18.37
C GLU A 950 -7.84 -48.04 17.31
N PHE A 951 -6.64 -47.60 16.94
CA PHE A 951 -6.49 -46.55 15.94
C PHE A 951 -6.86 -47.02 14.53
N ARG A 952 -6.60 -48.30 14.20
CA ARG A 952 -7.09 -48.91 12.96
C ARG A 952 -8.61 -48.83 12.88
N GLU A 953 -9.34 -49.14 13.97
CA GLU A 953 -10.80 -49.02 14.01
C GLU A 953 -11.29 -47.57 13.81
N ILE A 954 -10.57 -46.58 14.36
CA ILE A 954 -10.91 -45.14 14.18
C ILE A 954 -10.93 -44.77 12.70
N ILE A 955 -10.00 -45.32 11.92
CA ILE A 955 -9.83 -44.95 10.51
C ILE A 955 -10.36 -45.98 9.51
N ALA A 956 -10.74 -47.19 9.95
CA ALA A 956 -11.24 -48.25 9.07
C ALA A 956 -12.49 -47.85 8.29
N ALA A 957 -13.29 -46.93 8.85
CA ALA A 957 -14.49 -46.35 8.24
C ALA A 957 -14.20 -45.19 7.26
N LEU A 958 -12.92 -44.88 6.99
CA LEU A 958 -12.56 -43.90 5.97
C LEU A 958 -12.74 -44.47 4.57
N ASP A 959 -13.39 -43.69 3.72
CA ASP A 959 -13.59 -44.02 2.31
C ASP A 959 -12.25 -44.15 1.58
N GLY A 960 -12.06 -45.23 0.81
CA GLY A 960 -10.84 -45.52 0.04
C GLY A 960 -9.60 -45.92 0.85
N VAL A 961 -9.60 -45.87 2.19
CA VAL A 961 -8.38 -46.20 2.98
C VAL A 961 -7.97 -47.67 2.83
N GLN A 962 -8.96 -48.57 2.73
CA GLN A 962 -8.77 -50.01 2.59
C GLN A 962 -8.09 -50.38 1.24
N GLU A 963 -8.17 -49.48 0.25
CA GLU A 963 -7.60 -49.66 -1.09
C GLU A 963 -6.14 -49.16 -1.16
N THR A 964 -5.65 -48.49 -0.12
CA THR A 964 -4.27 -47.98 -0.08
C THR A 964 -3.27 -49.10 0.19
N CYS A 965 -2.06 -48.98 -0.37
CA CYS A 965 -1.00 -49.98 -0.18
C CYS A 965 -0.39 -49.99 1.23
N TRP A 966 -0.56 -48.92 2.00
CA TRP A 966 0.00 -48.78 3.35
C TRP A 966 -0.98 -49.25 4.44
N PHE A 967 -2.27 -49.37 4.16
CA PHE A 967 -3.25 -49.80 5.16
C PHE A 967 -3.16 -51.31 5.42
N SER A 968 -2.30 -51.69 6.37
CA SER A 968 -2.12 -53.08 6.79
C SER A 968 -1.91 -53.16 8.30
N GLU A 969 -2.20 -54.32 8.90
CA GLU A 969 -1.93 -54.55 10.33
C GLU A 969 -0.43 -54.41 10.65
N GLU A 970 0.43 -54.83 9.72
CA GLU A 970 1.89 -54.66 9.81
C GLU A 970 2.29 -53.18 9.87
N TRP A 971 1.63 -52.30 9.14
CA TRP A 971 1.91 -50.87 9.14
C TRP A 971 1.63 -50.23 10.50
N PHE A 972 0.47 -50.51 11.12
CA PHE A 972 0.14 -49.97 12.44
C PHE A 972 1.10 -50.50 13.51
N MET A 973 1.42 -51.79 13.46
CA MET A 973 2.37 -52.40 14.40
C MET A 973 3.78 -51.83 14.24
N THR A 974 4.23 -51.61 13.01
CA THR A 974 5.54 -51.01 12.71
C THR A 974 5.63 -49.57 13.22
N ASN A 975 4.59 -48.77 12.98
CA ASN A 975 4.57 -47.38 13.45
C ASN A 975 4.39 -47.27 14.97
N ALA A 976 3.58 -48.14 15.59
CA ALA A 976 3.46 -48.20 17.04
C ALA A 976 4.81 -48.54 17.69
N ARG A 977 5.42 -49.68 17.32
CA ARG A 977 6.74 -50.09 17.87
C ARG A 977 7.86 -49.10 17.54
N GLY A 978 7.78 -48.45 16.38
CA GLY A 978 8.74 -47.43 15.95
C GLY A 978 8.52 -46.05 16.58
N PHE A 979 7.49 -45.85 17.40
CA PHE A 979 7.12 -44.53 17.94
C PHE A 979 8.27 -43.86 18.69
N LEU A 980 8.95 -44.57 19.60
CA LEU A 980 10.05 -43.99 20.40
C LEU A 980 11.18 -43.45 19.50
N LYS A 981 11.59 -44.24 18.50
CA LYS A 981 12.60 -43.82 17.54
C LYS A 981 12.14 -42.58 16.76
N GLN A 982 10.90 -42.59 16.24
CA GLN A 982 10.36 -41.44 15.49
C GLN A 982 10.23 -40.19 16.36
N PHE A 983 9.83 -40.35 17.62
CA PHE A 983 9.75 -39.26 18.59
C PHE A 983 11.13 -38.66 18.85
N ASN A 984 12.15 -39.50 19.08
CA ASN A 984 13.52 -39.06 19.24
C ASN A 984 14.07 -38.33 18.00
N ASP A 985 13.87 -38.90 16.81
CA ASP A 985 14.40 -38.38 15.55
C ASP A 985 13.75 -37.01 15.20
N SER A 986 12.51 -36.75 15.65
CA SER A 986 11.84 -35.45 15.43
C SER A 986 12.56 -34.24 16.05
N PHE A 987 13.49 -34.46 16.98
CA PHE A 987 14.30 -33.40 17.60
C PHE A 987 15.63 -33.13 16.89
N ASP A 988 15.98 -33.85 15.82
CA ASP A 988 17.29 -33.71 15.16
C ASP A 988 17.56 -32.31 14.61
N ARG A 989 16.54 -31.64 14.04
CA ARG A 989 16.66 -30.26 13.59
C ARG A 989 16.92 -29.32 14.76
N TRP A 990 16.17 -29.45 15.85
CA TRP A 990 16.41 -28.69 17.07
C TRP A 990 17.82 -28.93 17.62
N ARG A 991 18.31 -30.18 17.65
CA ARG A 991 19.69 -30.52 18.05
C ARG A 991 20.70 -29.78 17.19
N SER A 992 20.51 -29.75 15.87
CA SER A 992 21.39 -29.02 14.93
C SER A 992 21.40 -27.52 15.18
N LEU A 993 20.24 -26.91 15.39
CA LEU A 993 20.11 -25.48 15.70
C LEU A 993 20.73 -25.13 17.05
N TYR A 994 20.50 -25.96 18.07
CA TYR A 994 21.05 -25.77 19.42
C TYR A 994 22.57 -25.92 19.45
N ARG A 995 23.13 -26.91 18.73
CA ARG A 995 24.58 -27.06 18.53
C ARG A 995 25.17 -25.85 17.83
N SER A 996 24.53 -25.38 16.76
CA SER A 996 24.97 -24.19 16.01
C SER A 996 24.98 -22.92 16.87
N ALA A 997 23.93 -22.70 17.66
CA ALA A 997 23.83 -21.55 18.56
C ALA A 997 24.92 -21.57 19.66
N ASN A 998 25.16 -22.73 20.28
CA ASN A 998 26.20 -22.86 21.30
C ASN A 998 27.61 -22.73 20.70
N ARG A 999 27.86 -23.30 19.51
CA ARG A 999 29.13 -23.10 18.79
C ARG A 999 29.39 -21.63 18.47
N LEU A 1000 28.36 -20.89 18.04
CA LEU A 1000 28.47 -19.45 17.77
C LEU A 1000 28.84 -18.68 19.05
N ILE A 1001 28.23 -19.02 20.20
CA ILE A 1001 28.56 -18.44 21.50
C ILE A 1001 30.01 -18.76 21.90
N GLU A 1002 30.43 -20.03 21.79
CA GLU A 1002 31.78 -20.49 22.16
C GLU A 1002 32.87 -19.81 21.33
N VAL A 1003 32.71 -19.78 19.99
CA VAL A 1003 33.66 -19.11 19.08
C VAL A 1003 33.73 -17.61 19.36
N SER A 1004 32.57 -16.97 19.56
CA SER A 1004 32.52 -15.53 19.85
C SER A 1004 33.19 -15.20 21.19
N ARG A 1005 32.97 -16.02 22.22
CA ARG A 1005 33.63 -15.85 23.54
C ARG A 1005 35.13 -16.05 23.47
N ALA A 1006 35.59 -17.07 22.75
CA ALA A 1006 37.02 -17.29 22.55
C ALA A 1006 37.72 -16.07 21.92
N ILE A 1007 37.03 -15.32 21.05
CA ILE A 1007 37.54 -14.07 20.45
C ILE A 1007 37.46 -12.89 21.44
N ILE A 1008 36.36 -12.78 22.20
CA ILE A 1008 36.14 -11.69 23.18
C ILE A 1008 37.15 -11.79 24.34
N ASP A 1009 37.44 -13.01 24.79
CA ASP A 1009 38.30 -13.30 25.94
C ASP A 1009 39.78 -13.37 25.56
N ASP A 1010 40.14 -13.28 24.26
CA ASP A 1010 41.53 -13.26 23.78
C ASP A 1010 42.18 -11.88 24.01
N PRO A 1011 43.19 -11.79 24.91
CA PRO A 1011 43.84 -10.52 25.25
C PRO A 1011 44.70 -9.94 24.10
N SER A 1012 45.01 -10.70 23.04
CA SER A 1012 45.80 -10.23 21.89
C SER A 1012 44.99 -9.39 20.89
N ILE A 1013 43.65 -9.41 20.99
CA ILE A 1013 42.72 -8.74 20.07
C ILE A 1013 42.33 -7.32 20.58
N ALA A 1014 42.93 -6.86 21.68
CA ALA A 1014 42.62 -5.58 22.33
C ALA A 1014 42.77 -4.31 21.43
N GLY A 1015 43.46 -4.39 20.29
CA GLY A 1015 43.64 -3.29 19.34
C GLY A 1015 42.64 -3.23 18.17
N ASP A 1016 41.85 -4.27 17.91
CA ASP A 1016 40.93 -4.36 16.76
C ASP A 1016 39.46 -4.29 17.23
N ASN A 1017 38.98 -3.06 17.46
CA ASN A 1017 37.61 -2.79 17.92
C ASN A 1017 36.53 -3.40 17.02
N GLN A 1018 36.79 -3.62 15.73
CA GLN A 1018 35.79 -4.11 14.80
C GLN A 1018 35.55 -5.61 14.95
N LYS A 1019 36.61 -6.41 15.13
CA LYS A 1019 36.47 -7.86 15.40
C LYS A 1019 35.78 -8.12 16.73
N LYS A 1020 36.15 -7.36 17.77
CA LYS A 1020 35.52 -7.48 19.10
C LYS A 1020 34.03 -7.12 19.04
N ASN A 1021 33.67 -6.00 18.42
CA ASN A 1021 32.26 -5.58 18.28
C ASN A 1021 31.43 -6.59 17.46
N ASN A 1022 32.02 -7.19 16.42
CA ASN A 1022 31.35 -8.25 15.65
C ASN A 1022 31.14 -9.51 16.50
N ALA A 1023 32.16 -9.94 17.27
CA ALA A 1023 32.04 -11.08 18.17
C ALA A 1023 31.01 -10.84 19.29
N GLU A 1024 30.94 -9.63 19.86
CA GLU A 1024 29.91 -9.27 20.85
C GLU A 1024 28.49 -9.29 20.24
N ARG A 1025 28.35 -8.87 18.98
CA ARG A 1025 27.10 -8.96 18.24
C ARG A 1025 26.71 -10.41 17.98
N ASP A 1026 27.63 -11.24 17.54
CA ASP A 1026 27.41 -12.66 17.25
C ASP A 1026 27.10 -13.46 18.52
N GLU A 1027 27.78 -13.17 19.64
CA GLU A 1027 27.46 -13.76 20.95
C GLU A 1027 26.03 -13.41 21.37
N ARG A 1028 25.59 -12.16 21.15
CA ARG A 1028 24.21 -11.71 21.45
C ARG A 1028 23.19 -12.42 20.56
N ILE A 1029 23.49 -12.61 19.27
CA ILE A 1029 22.64 -13.37 18.35
C ILE A 1029 22.54 -14.82 18.81
N GLY A 1030 23.66 -15.48 19.12
CA GLY A 1030 23.70 -16.86 19.61
C GLY A 1030 22.94 -17.05 20.92
N LYS A 1031 23.12 -16.16 21.90
CA LYS A 1031 22.35 -16.16 23.16
C LYS A 1031 20.85 -16.04 22.91
N ARG A 1032 20.44 -15.09 22.05
CA ARG A 1032 19.02 -14.89 21.69
C ARG A 1032 18.43 -16.12 21.01
N GLN A 1033 19.17 -16.75 20.09
CA GLN A 1033 18.73 -18.00 19.44
C GLN A 1033 18.58 -19.13 20.47
N ARG A 1034 19.54 -19.30 21.38
CA ARG A 1034 19.47 -20.31 22.43
C ARG A 1034 18.28 -20.10 23.37
N GLU A 1035 18.06 -18.86 23.81
CA GLU A 1035 16.90 -18.50 24.65
C GLU A 1035 15.56 -18.77 23.96
N LEU A 1036 15.50 -18.57 22.64
CA LEU A 1036 14.33 -18.85 21.83
C LEU A 1036 14.09 -20.36 21.67
N LEU A 1037 15.15 -21.15 21.43
CA LEU A 1037 15.11 -22.62 21.34
C LEU A 1037 14.68 -23.29 22.67
N LEU A 1038 15.10 -22.70 23.80
CA LEU A 1038 14.74 -23.15 25.15
C LEU A 1038 13.47 -22.47 25.70
N ASN A 1039 12.85 -21.57 24.93
CA ASN A 1039 11.61 -20.88 25.29
C ASN A 1039 11.64 -20.19 26.69
N VAL A 1040 12.78 -19.60 27.08
CA VAL A 1040 13.04 -19.10 28.45
C VAL A 1040 12.28 -17.79 28.74
N ASN A 1041 12.09 -16.92 27.74
CA ASN A 1041 11.50 -15.59 27.89
C ASN A 1041 9.97 -15.56 27.66
N ARG A 1042 9.22 -16.18 28.57
CA ARG A 1042 7.74 -16.27 28.52
C ARG A 1042 7.01 -14.92 28.47
N ARG A 1043 7.59 -13.85 29.02
CA ARG A 1043 6.99 -12.50 29.02
C ARG A 1043 7.10 -11.77 27.67
N SER A 1044 8.10 -12.10 26.86
CA SER A 1044 8.38 -11.36 25.62
C SER A 1044 7.80 -12.03 24.35
N PHE A 1045 7.52 -13.34 24.41
CA PHE A 1045 7.04 -14.13 23.26
C PHE A 1045 5.67 -14.78 23.46
N GLY A 1046 5.08 -14.70 24.67
CA GLY A 1046 3.79 -15.34 25.00
C GLY A 1046 3.81 -16.87 24.84
N ASN A 1047 2.64 -17.52 24.88
CA ASN A 1047 2.47 -18.93 24.52
C ASN A 1047 2.61 -19.19 22.99
N ASP A 1048 3.19 -18.24 22.25
CA ASP A 1048 3.25 -18.20 20.79
C ASP A 1048 4.64 -18.49 20.20
N SER A 1049 5.58 -18.98 21.02
CA SER A 1049 6.87 -19.47 20.51
C SER A 1049 6.69 -20.70 19.61
N GLU A 1050 7.33 -20.70 18.43
CA GLU A 1050 7.42 -21.86 17.54
C GLU A 1050 8.10 -23.07 18.20
N PHE A 1051 8.92 -22.83 19.22
CA PHE A 1051 9.65 -23.84 19.98
C PHE A 1051 8.92 -24.34 21.23
N TYR A 1052 7.64 -23.99 21.38
CA TYR A 1052 6.76 -24.74 22.27
C TYR A 1052 6.67 -26.21 21.80
N VAL A 1053 6.99 -27.18 22.65
CA VAL A 1053 7.25 -28.58 22.28
C VAL A 1053 6.19 -29.19 21.34
N PHE A 1054 4.90 -29.06 21.67
CA PHE A 1054 3.83 -29.61 20.82
C PHE A 1054 3.70 -28.90 19.48
N ARG A 1055 3.98 -27.59 19.43
CA ARG A 1055 3.98 -26.80 18.19
C ARG A 1055 5.21 -27.16 17.33
N TYR A 1056 6.38 -27.34 17.94
CA TYR A 1056 7.59 -27.81 17.28
C TYR A 1056 7.37 -29.19 16.66
N LEU A 1057 6.85 -30.15 17.42
CA LEU A 1057 6.56 -31.51 16.92
C LEU A 1057 5.54 -31.50 15.77
N ALA A 1058 4.56 -30.58 15.79
CA ALA A 1058 3.65 -30.38 14.67
C ALA A 1058 4.34 -29.79 13.43
N ALA A 1059 5.29 -28.86 13.61
CA ALA A 1059 6.08 -28.27 12.53
C ALA A 1059 7.04 -29.27 11.87
N GLU A 1060 7.59 -30.22 12.64
CA GLU A 1060 8.39 -31.34 12.15
C GLU A 1060 7.52 -32.46 11.52
N GLY A 1061 6.19 -32.34 11.60
CA GLY A 1061 5.25 -33.32 11.04
C GLY A 1061 5.08 -34.59 11.88
N PHE A 1062 5.61 -34.62 13.11
CA PHE A 1062 5.39 -35.72 14.06
C PHE A 1062 3.96 -35.69 14.64
N LEU A 1063 3.43 -34.49 14.93
CA LEU A 1063 2.03 -34.26 15.33
C LEU A 1063 1.23 -33.55 14.21
N PRO A 1064 -0.11 -33.54 14.28
CA PRO A 1064 -0.95 -32.87 13.30
C PRO A 1064 -0.70 -31.36 13.23
N GLY A 1065 -0.57 -30.84 12.00
CA GLY A 1065 -0.16 -29.47 11.68
C GLY A 1065 -1.33 -28.60 11.23
N TYR A 1066 -2.09 -28.09 12.18
CA TYR A 1066 -3.35 -27.35 11.98
C TYR A 1066 -3.26 -25.93 11.35
N ASN A 1067 -2.13 -25.55 10.75
CA ASN A 1067 -1.87 -24.31 9.96
C ASN A 1067 -0.38 -23.92 10.00
N PHE A 1068 0.47 -24.68 10.66
CA PHE A 1068 1.91 -24.46 10.63
C PHE A 1068 2.45 -25.04 9.33
N THR A 1069 3.03 -24.19 8.48
CA THR A 1069 3.88 -24.66 7.39
C THR A 1069 4.94 -25.56 8.01
N ARG A 1070 5.09 -26.80 7.52
CA ARG A 1070 6.29 -27.58 7.84
C ARG A 1070 7.48 -26.66 7.62
N LEU A 1071 8.37 -26.58 8.62
CA LEU A 1071 9.59 -25.82 8.43
C LEU A 1071 10.27 -26.39 7.17
N PRO A 1072 10.68 -25.55 6.19
CA PRO A 1072 11.24 -26.07 4.95
C PRO A 1072 12.36 -27.05 5.29
N ILE A 1073 12.29 -28.23 4.64
CA ILE A 1073 13.26 -29.31 4.76
C ILE A 1073 14.66 -28.78 4.48
#